data_AF-A0A7S4SPM5-F1
#
_entry.id   AF-A0A7S4SPM5-F1
#
_cell.length_a   1.000
_cell.length_b   1.000
_cell.length_c   1.000
_cell.angle_alpha   90.00
_cell.angle_beta   90.00
_cell.angle_gamma   90.00
#
_symmetry.space_group_name_H-M   'P 1'
#
loop_
_entity.id
_entity.type
_entity.pdbx_description
1 polymer ?
#
loop_
_entity_poly.entity_id
_entity_poly.type
_entity_poly.pdbx_seq_one_letter_code
_entity_poly.pdbx_strand_id
1 'polypeptide(L)'
;GGGGDASRGGEGERQRHNGVNSVVFEESLRASVYRGHAGADQDPTATLFAQAAATAAPGHGEPGLVAEVMGTDGPDDISVEAEALFAAGNWHLEKGSFDEAVTAFRMAARRAEALGDFTGQLECLQSAAGALLSAGALKEAVEVTNEVISYWDSAGSPLWPKALTLTTLAKLHLQLLEEAGGEEEEESAEDGRLRSDVAKEAADMAAALLEEFMNQSDDVTAARASLDLASAVHVYGRICLVTCEYEAALHAATQARRLYTEVQDTWGAASVAVSQARAHFGMQQLSEAEEEAQWAMENCQLCENQEGIDSAQSVLDMIRVEGGDEQEEPAEVATSAPVLDYSRFEAIGSESEGEEGEEANNWVVVPTKEEVVQELLRKDLERPASPVKRADDASPREVSHEALGERYAASPHVLVRFLYASPLHTGEQFRPLDIRADLQALHAAKGVLTEVRVATVERLREVLFARPGPGVLHISAHCLSLGGSQFLIFEETGGGAYMMAAADLAAAGPWDGVELLVFLSCSSEAFARELTRLCGLRRAVCCSVQLLDRAAHLFCATFYQALGVNRALLTCHEIARAAVRGSPDPAVNSLADKFVLLGEPAPMTSSTPGAMWRPAPVLVLPDPLPHWPLWPRVDDFVGRQSLQLSLAKLFEQRRAMCLWGARGLGKTAFCHEFCHHFSAPGGRRFSAGAFLLDYTSAARGISGEHPDAFASALLDELRERGQRTLASEEPAPVRQALRNAARQLDQLGPWLLVIDGIPRSSRVRSGSHSPSSSCFSSGPSSDEEGAAREPCTPLDWLHDVLNELFCASARLCVLLTARCPLRGHWAALGMSKVVEVELPPLFPEDAARLLARRAARPFYRRDFGEESLGGADAGEPLQLDQELLRLLVGSPLFGQLAGNPGRVLAAAAEVHSGLPSLLRHPWLLPAAV
;
A
#
# COMPACT_ATOMS: atom_id res chain seq x y z
N GLY A 1 -45.53 -30.82 -34.71
CA GLY A 1 -45.72 -31.86 -33.68
C GLY A 1 -44.65 -32.90 -33.86
N GLY A 2 -43.99 -33.42 -32.83
CA GLY A 2 -44.10 -33.21 -31.39
C GLY A 2 -43.18 -34.22 -30.68
N GLY A 3 -42.69 -33.85 -29.49
CA GLY A 3 -41.93 -34.69 -28.54
C GLY A 3 -40.44 -34.82 -28.86
N GLY A 4 -39.47 -34.37 -28.06
CA GLY A 4 -39.42 -34.20 -26.61
C GLY A 4 -38.76 -35.42 -25.97
N ASP A 5 -37.46 -35.34 -25.61
CA ASP A 5 -37.05 -35.51 -24.21
C ASP A 5 -35.55 -35.23 -23.93
N ALA A 6 -35.37 -34.42 -22.89
CA ALA A 6 -34.37 -34.42 -21.81
C ALA A 6 -32.87 -34.59 -22.08
N SER A 7 -32.22 -33.43 -21.97
CA SER A 7 -30.85 -33.11 -21.61
C SER A 7 -30.39 -33.71 -20.26
N ARG A 8 -29.16 -34.24 -20.21
CA ARG A 8 -28.35 -34.44 -18.99
C ARG A 8 -26.98 -33.78 -19.21
N GLY A 9 -26.87 -32.50 -18.86
CA GLY A 9 -25.60 -31.80 -18.72
C GLY A 9 -25.29 -31.66 -17.23
N GLY A 10 -24.14 -32.20 -16.80
CA GLY A 10 -23.65 -32.02 -15.44
C GLY A 10 -22.93 -30.67 -15.33
N GLU A 11 -23.51 -29.76 -14.55
CA GLU A 11 -22.85 -28.53 -14.14
C GLU A 11 -22.11 -28.78 -12.82
N GLY A 12 -20.80 -28.50 -12.83
CA GLY A 12 -19.95 -28.53 -11.65
C GLY A 12 -20.10 -27.25 -10.85
N GLU A 13 -20.34 -27.42 -9.55
CA GLU A 13 -20.43 -26.39 -8.51
C GLU A 13 -19.24 -25.42 -8.55
N ARG A 14 -19.56 -24.12 -8.60
CA ARG A 14 -18.64 -23.03 -8.23
C ARG A 14 -19.15 -22.38 -6.96
N GLN A 15 -18.57 -22.75 -5.82
CA GLN A 15 -18.69 -22.00 -4.57
C GLN A 15 -18.00 -20.64 -4.73
N ARG A 16 -18.72 -19.55 -4.48
CA ARG A 16 -18.17 -18.21 -4.24
C ARG A 16 -18.42 -17.88 -2.78
N HIS A 17 -17.36 -17.60 -2.02
CA HIS A 17 -17.45 -16.99 -0.70
C HIS A 17 -17.21 -15.49 -0.83
N ASN A 18 -18.16 -14.70 -0.34
CA ASN A 18 -18.04 -13.27 -0.10
C ASN A 18 -17.44 -13.05 1.29
N GLY A 19 -16.51 -12.11 1.41
CA GLY A 19 -16.00 -11.63 2.69
C GLY A 19 -15.54 -10.18 2.57
N VAL A 20 -15.75 -9.42 3.65
CA VAL A 20 -15.48 -7.99 3.91
C VAL A 20 -16.65 -7.03 3.60
N ASN A 21 -17.42 -6.73 4.65
CA ASN A 21 -18.29 -5.56 4.78
C ASN A 21 -17.51 -4.41 5.43
N SER A 22 -17.09 -3.43 4.63
CA SER A 22 -16.98 -2.02 5.04
C SER A 22 -17.06 -1.18 3.76
N VAL A 23 -18.14 -0.40 3.63
CA VAL A 23 -18.45 0.51 2.51
C VAL A 23 -18.38 -0.13 1.11
N VAL A 24 -19.40 -0.93 0.76
CA VAL A 24 -19.69 -1.30 -0.63
C VAL A 24 -21.19 -1.11 -0.89
N PHE A 25 -21.57 0.12 -1.16
CA PHE A 25 -22.78 0.47 -1.90
C PHE A 25 -22.29 1.23 -3.13
N GLU A 26 -22.39 0.70 -4.36
CA GLU A 26 -22.54 1.56 -5.56
C GLU A 26 -22.63 0.86 -6.95
N GLU A 27 -22.20 -0.38 -7.17
CA GLU A 27 -21.94 -0.76 -8.58
C GLU A 27 -23.18 -1.15 -9.43
N SER A 28 -24.33 -1.51 -8.84
CA SER A 28 -25.43 -2.08 -9.65
C SER A 28 -26.51 -1.08 -10.12
N LEU A 29 -26.60 0.13 -9.54
CA LEU A 29 -27.59 1.15 -9.93
C LEU A 29 -27.06 2.12 -11.00
N ARG A 30 -25.73 2.29 -11.09
CA ARG A 30 -25.05 3.20 -12.04
C ARG A 30 -25.29 2.88 -13.52
N ALA A 31 -25.59 1.62 -13.88
CA ALA A 31 -25.62 1.19 -15.28
C ALA A 31 -26.93 1.51 -16.03
N SER A 32 -28.03 1.84 -15.34
CA SER A 32 -29.36 1.96 -15.99
C SER A 32 -29.90 3.38 -16.12
N VAL A 33 -29.38 4.38 -15.38
CA VAL A 33 -30.10 5.66 -15.22
C VAL A 33 -29.63 6.77 -16.17
N TYR A 34 -28.38 6.75 -16.66
CA TYR A 34 -27.85 7.86 -17.47
C TYR A 34 -27.97 7.72 -19.01
N ARG A 35 -28.67 6.71 -19.53
CA ARG A 35 -28.85 6.54 -21.00
C ARG A 35 -30.18 7.07 -21.54
N GLY A 36 -30.93 7.81 -20.74
CA GLY A 36 -32.31 8.21 -21.05
C GLY A 36 -32.52 9.71 -21.24
N HIS A 37 -31.73 10.41 -22.06
CA HIS A 37 -32.12 11.59 -22.88
C HIS A 37 -30.90 12.40 -23.35
N ALA A 38 -30.33 12.04 -24.51
CA ALA A 38 -29.61 12.99 -25.37
C ALA A 38 -29.49 12.41 -26.78
N GLY A 39 -30.09 13.11 -27.75
CA GLY A 39 -29.83 12.87 -29.17
C GLY A 39 -28.41 13.30 -29.53
N ALA A 40 -27.86 12.65 -30.55
CA ALA A 40 -26.51 12.85 -31.05
C ALA A 40 -26.23 14.31 -31.46
N ASP A 41 -25.34 14.98 -30.72
CA ASP A 41 -24.26 15.79 -31.28
C ASP A 41 -23.15 16.00 -30.23
N GLN A 42 -21.92 16.13 -30.70
CA GLN A 42 -20.68 16.05 -29.92
C GLN A 42 -20.43 17.34 -29.12
N ASP A 43 -20.24 17.22 -27.80
CA ASP A 43 -19.76 18.32 -26.94
C ASP A 43 -18.37 17.98 -26.32
N PRO A 44 -17.32 18.79 -26.54
CA PRO A 44 -15.97 18.58 -25.99
C PRO A 44 -15.87 18.69 -24.45
N THR A 45 -16.88 19.19 -23.75
CA THR A 45 -16.96 19.25 -22.27
C THR A 45 -17.02 17.87 -21.62
N ALA A 46 -17.72 16.90 -22.23
CA ALA A 46 -17.80 15.51 -21.71
C ALA A 46 -16.43 14.80 -21.62
N THR A 47 -15.45 15.26 -22.39
CA THR A 47 -14.10 14.67 -22.44
C THR A 47 -13.19 15.21 -21.31
N LEU A 48 -13.43 16.44 -20.85
CA LEU A 48 -12.78 17.03 -19.68
C LEU A 48 -13.36 16.45 -18.37
N PHE A 49 -14.65 16.09 -18.36
CA PHE A 49 -15.30 15.49 -17.18
C PHE A 49 -14.91 14.05 -16.90
N ALA A 50 -14.65 13.24 -17.94
CA ALA A 50 -14.05 11.92 -17.76
C ALA A 50 -12.64 11.99 -17.14
N GLN A 51 -11.91 13.09 -17.34
CA GLN A 51 -10.59 13.32 -16.74
C GLN A 51 -10.69 13.78 -15.27
N ALA A 52 -11.65 14.65 -14.92
CA ALA A 52 -11.85 15.11 -13.55
C ALA A 52 -12.39 14.00 -12.62
N ALA A 53 -13.36 13.21 -13.10
CA ALA A 53 -13.87 12.05 -12.36
C ALA A 53 -12.82 10.94 -12.22
N ALA A 54 -11.94 10.76 -13.21
CA ALA A 54 -10.81 9.82 -13.11
C ALA A 54 -9.72 10.29 -12.12
N THR A 55 -9.56 11.60 -11.89
CA THR A 55 -8.65 12.15 -10.89
C THR A 55 -9.21 12.18 -9.46
N ALA A 56 -10.52 11.97 -9.28
CA ALA A 56 -11.18 11.90 -7.96
C ALA A 56 -11.45 10.45 -7.51
N ALA A 57 -11.07 9.45 -8.32
CA ALA A 57 -11.10 8.04 -7.95
C ALA A 57 -10.12 7.74 -6.78
N PRO A 58 -10.44 6.75 -5.92
CA PRO A 58 -9.70 6.50 -4.68
C PRO A 58 -8.21 6.27 -4.96
N GLY A 59 -7.37 7.16 -4.42
CA GLY A 59 -5.91 7.09 -4.54
C GLY A 59 -5.21 8.26 -5.26
N HIS A 60 -5.94 9.29 -5.70
CA HIS A 60 -5.36 10.51 -6.29
C HIS A 60 -5.43 11.72 -5.33
N GLY A 61 -4.56 12.71 -5.54
CA GLY A 61 -4.21 13.78 -4.59
C GLY A 61 -5.33 14.78 -4.23
N GLU A 62 -5.01 15.70 -3.31
CA GLU A 62 -5.92 16.69 -2.71
C GLU A 62 -6.87 17.40 -3.72
N PRO A 63 -8.11 17.75 -3.31
CA PRO A 63 -9.12 18.42 -4.15
C PRO A 63 -8.84 19.92 -4.36
N GLY A 64 -7.58 20.31 -4.56
CA GLY A 64 -7.20 21.69 -4.91
C GLY A 64 -7.68 22.15 -6.29
N LEU A 65 -8.17 21.23 -7.13
CA LEU A 65 -8.64 21.51 -8.49
C LEU A 65 -10.10 22.01 -8.56
N VAL A 66 -10.89 21.89 -7.49
CA VAL A 66 -12.33 22.23 -7.52
C VAL A 66 -12.55 23.75 -7.58
N ALA A 67 -11.58 24.55 -7.13
CA ALA A 67 -11.70 26.01 -7.15
C ALA A 67 -11.47 26.67 -8.52
N GLU A 68 -10.77 26.01 -9.46
CA GLU A 68 -10.32 26.63 -10.71
C GLU A 68 -11.23 26.33 -11.92
N VAL A 69 -12.19 25.39 -11.77
CA VAL A 69 -13.23 25.10 -12.78
C VAL A 69 -14.44 26.04 -12.65
N MET A 70 -14.56 26.81 -11.57
CA MET A 70 -15.71 27.67 -11.21
C MET A 70 -15.86 28.97 -12.03
N GLY A 71 -15.51 28.96 -13.33
CA GLY A 71 -15.39 30.16 -14.17
C GLY A 71 -16.31 30.27 -15.39
N THR A 72 -17.23 29.33 -15.66
CA THR A 72 -18.08 29.40 -16.86
C THR A 72 -19.55 29.06 -16.59
N ASP A 73 -20.39 30.11 -16.60
CA ASP A 73 -21.83 30.09 -16.33
C ASP A 73 -22.64 29.23 -17.34
N GLY A 74 -22.68 27.91 -17.15
CA GLY A 74 -23.54 26.98 -17.88
C GLY A 74 -24.42 26.12 -16.95
N PRO A 75 -25.65 25.73 -17.34
CA PRO A 75 -26.54 24.89 -16.51
C PRO A 75 -25.99 23.48 -16.23
N ASP A 76 -24.99 23.00 -16.98
CA ASP A 76 -24.29 21.73 -16.74
C ASP A 76 -23.23 21.81 -15.62
N ASP A 77 -22.93 23.01 -15.10
CA ASP A 77 -21.88 23.24 -14.09
C ASP A 77 -22.31 22.73 -12.69
N ILE A 78 -23.60 22.85 -12.35
CA ILE A 78 -24.10 22.49 -11.01
C ILE A 78 -24.07 20.96 -10.79
N SER A 79 -24.30 20.16 -11.84
CA SER A 79 -24.27 18.68 -11.76
C SER A 79 -22.86 18.17 -11.55
N VAL A 80 -21.90 18.76 -12.25
CA VAL A 80 -20.48 18.46 -12.10
C VAL A 80 -20.00 18.87 -10.72
N GLU A 81 -20.42 20.05 -10.24
CA GLU A 81 -20.07 20.54 -8.91
C GLU A 81 -20.58 19.58 -7.82
N ALA A 82 -21.80 19.06 -7.96
CA ALA A 82 -22.37 18.06 -7.06
C ALA A 82 -21.51 16.78 -7.01
N GLU A 83 -21.12 16.23 -8.16
CA GLU A 83 -20.29 15.02 -8.25
C GLU A 83 -18.88 15.23 -7.68
N ALA A 84 -18.25 16.38 -7.97
CA ALA A 84 -16.92 16.70 -7.47
C ALA A 84 -16.93 16.84 -5.94
N LEU A 85 -17.96 17.48 -5.38
CA LEU A 85 -18.14 17.62 -3.93
C LEU A 85 -18.43 16.27 -3.27
N PHE A 86 -19.21 15.39 -3.91
CA PHE A 86 -19.46 14.04 -3.41
C PHE A 86 -18.17 13.20 -3.37
N ALA A 87 -17.36 13.25 -4.43
CA ALA A 87 -16.07 12.57 -4.49
C ALA A 87 -15.06 13.13 -3.47
N ALA A 88 -15.04 14.45 -3.27
CA ALA A 88 -14.24 15.08 -2.22
C ALA A 88 -14.68 14.61 -0.83
N GLY A 89 -15.98 14.46 -0.59
CA GLY A 89 -16.53 13.90 0.65
C GLY A 89 -16.02 12.48 0.92
N ASN A 90 -16.06 11.61 -0.08
CA ASN A 90 -15.51 10.24 0.01
C ASN A 90 -14.01 10.24 0.31
N TRP A 91 -13.24 11.12 -0.34
CA TRP A 91 -11.81 11.26 -0.08
C TRP A 91 -11.51 11.69 1.36
N HIS A 92 -12.24 12.68 1.88
CA HIS A 92 -12.09 13.13 3.26
C HIS A 92 -12.48 12.04 4.27
N LEU A 93 -13.52 11.27 3.96
CA LEU A 93 -13.95 10.12 4.77
C LEU A 93 -12.84 9.06 4.87
N GLU A 94 -12.19 8.70 3.75
CA GLU A 94 -11.06 7.76 3.73
C GLU A 94 -9.83 8.27 4.50
N LYS A 95 -9.66 9.60 4.60
CA LYS A 95 -8.58 10.25 5.35
C LYS A 95 -8.86 10.34 6.86
N GLY A 96 -10.09 10.05 7.30
CA GLY A 96 -10.54 10.28 8.67
C GLY A 96 -10.81 11.77 8.99
N SER A 97 -10.93 12.62 7.97
CA SER A 97 -11.29 14.04 8.09
C SER A 97 -12.82 14.19 8.02
N PHE A 98 -13.52 13.77 9.07
CA PHE A 98 -14.96 13.59 9.02
C PHE A 98 -15.75 14.90 8.89
N ASP A 99 -15.31 15.99 9.51
CA ASP A 99 -15.98 17.30 9.44
C ASP A 99 -15.96 17.87 8.01
N GLU A 100 -14.81 17.74 7.33
CA GLU A 100 -14.66 18.12 5.93
C GLU A 100 -15.49 17.22 5.01
N ALA A 101 -15.56 15.91 5.30
CA ALA A 101 -16.40 14.97 4.56
C ALA A 101 -17.88 15.35 4.65
N VAL A 102 -18.40 15.61 5.85
CA VAL A 102 -19.78 16.04 6.09
C VAL A 102 -20.08 17.36 5.38
N THR A 103 -19.14 18.31 5.44
CA THR A 103 -19.29 19.60 4.77
C THR A 103 -19.40 19.42 3.25
N ALA A 104 -18.51 18.61 2.66
CA ALA A 104 -18.51 18.33 1.24
C ALA A 104 -19.80 17.63 0.79
N PHE A 105 -20.26 16.60 1.52
CA PHE A 105 -21.52 15.91 1.22
C PHE A 105 -22.75 16.83 1.35
N ARG A 106 -22.83 17.69 2.37
CA ARG A 106 -23.93 18.67 2.49
C ARG A 106 -23.89 19.73 1.39
N MET A 107 -22.71 20.10 0.89
CA MET A 107 -22.60 20.96 -0.28
C MET A 107 -23.07 20.24 -1.54
N ALA A 108 -22.67 18.98 -1.75
CA ALA A 108 -23.12 18.16 -2.86
C ALA A 108 -24.66 17.99 -2.85
N ALA A 109 -25.25 17.73 -1.68
CA ALA A 109 -26.70 17.60 -1.51
C ALA A 109 -27.46 18.86 -1.96
N ARG A 110 -26.98 20.06 -1.58
CA ARG A 110 -27.58 21.33 -1.99
C ARG A 110 -27.48 21.58 -3.50
N ARG A 111 -26.41 21.10 -4.13
CA ARG A 111 -26.25 21.20 -5.60
C ARG A 111 -27.19 20.23 -6.31
N ALA A 112 -27.33 19.01 -5.82
CA ALA A 112 -28.31 18.04 -6.32
C ALA A 112 -29.76 18.55 -6.17
N GLU A 113 -30.08 19.20 -5.05
CA GLU A 113 -31.39 19.85 -4.83
C GLU A 113 -31.66 20.94 -5.87
N ALA A 114 -30.67 21.80 -6.14
CA ALA A 114 -30.79 22.89 -7.12
C ALA A 114 -31.04 22.36 -8.56
N LEU A 115 -30.61 21.13 -8.85
CA LEU A 115 -30.85 20.44 -10.12
C LEU A 115 -32.19 19.72 -10.19
N GLY A 116 -32.89 19.59 -9.05
CA GLY A 116 -34.04 18.69 -8.92
C GLY A 116 -33.64 17.21 -8.96
N ASP A 117 -32.36 16.88 -8.72
CA ASP A 117 -31.90 15.51 -8.57
C ASP A 117 -32.13 15.04 -7.13
N PHE A 118 -33.36 14.59 -6.89
CA PHE A 118 -33.77 14.07 -5.60
C PHE A 118 -32.98 12.83 -5.17
N THR A 119 -32.51 12.00 -6.12
CA THR A 119 -31.77 10.77 -5.77
C THR A 119 -30.36 11.13 -5.32
N GLY A 120 -29.65 11.96 -6.08
CA GLY A 120 -28.32 12.44 -5.71
C GLY A 120 -28.32 13.23 -4.41
N GLN A 121 -29.36 14.03 -4.13
CA GLN A 121 -29.50 14.74 -2.85
C GLN A 121 -29.54 13.77 -1.67
N LEU A 122 -30.32 12.70 -1.79
CA LEU A 122 -30.48 11.71 -0.73
C LEU A 122 -29.22 10.87 -0.52
N GLU A 123 -28.54 10.47 -1.60
CA GLU A 123 -27.25 9.76 -1.52
C GLU A 123 -26.19 10.61 -0.80
N CYS A 124 -26.14 11.92 -1.10
CA CYS A 124 -25.26 12.85 -0.42
C CYS A 124 -25.58 12.95 1.09
N LEU A 125 -26.86 13.09 1.46
CA LEU A 125 -27.26 13.18 2.87
C LEU A 125 -27.03 11.86 3.63
N GLN A 126 -27.27 10.72 3.00
CA GLN A 126 -26.94 9.41 3.59
C GLN A 126 -25.44 9.25 3.83
N SER A 127 -24.61 9.70 2.88
CA SER A 127 -23.15 9.68 3.02
C SER A 127 -22.67 10.64 4.11
N ALA A 128 -23.31 11.80 4.27
CA ALA A 128 -23.06 12.71 5.39
C ALA A 128 -23.41 12.07 6.74
N ALA A 129 -24.53 11.36 6.85
CA ALA A 129 -24.90 10.63 8.06
C ALA A 129 -23.88 9.52 8.39
N GLY A 130 -23.39 8.79 7.39
CA GLY A 130 -22.33 7.79 7.56
C GLY A 130 -20.98 8.38 8.01
N ALA A 131 -20.64 9.58 7.53
CA ALA A 131 -19.46 10.31 7.98
C ALA A 131 -19.60 10.78 9.43
N LEU A 132 -20.76 11.31 9.83
CA LEU A 132 -21.05 11.69 11.23
C LEU A 132 -21.02 10.50 12.18
N LEU A 133 -21.54 9.35 11.74
CA LEU A 133 -21.45 8.08 12.48
C LEU A 133 -19.99 7.70 12.73
N SER A 134 -19.15 7.79 11.70
CA SER A 134 -17.73 7.46 11.79
C SER A 134 -16.95 8.45 12.67
N ALA A 135 -17.45 9.67 12.81
CA ALA A 135 -16.91 10.70 13.70
C ALA A 135 -17.35 10.58 15.17
N GLY A 136 -18.29 9.68 15.49
CA GLY A 136 -18.93 9.61 16.81
C GLY A 136 -19.94 10.73 17.08
N ALA A 137 -20.30 11.54 16.07
CA ALA A 137 -21.27 12.64 16.20
C ALA A 137 -22.73 12.14 16.09
N LEU A 138 -23.11 11.22 16.98
CA LEU A 138 -24.36 10.44 16.87
C LEU A 138 -25.63 11.30 16.82
N LYS A 139 -25.71 12.37 17.62
CA LYS A 139 -26.89 13.27 17.64
C LYS A 139 -27.09 13.97 16.30
N GLU A 140 -26.01 14.46 15.69
CA GLU A 140 -26.07 15.10 14.37
C GLU A 140 -26.41 14.09 13.26
N ALA A 141 -25.91 12.85 13.37
CA ALA A 141 -26.26 11.79 12.44
C ALA A 141 -27.76 11.44 12.49
N VAL A 142 -28.37 11.46 13.69
CA VAL A 142 -29.82 11.27 13.86
C VAL A 142 -30.61 12.41 13.19
N GLU A 143 -30.18 13.65 13.36
CA GLU A 143 -30.83 14.81 12.72
C GLU A 143 -30.82 14.70 11.19
N VAL A 144 -29.66 14.41 10.60
CA VAL A 144 -29.52 14.22 9.14
C VAL A 144 -30.34 13.03 8.65
N THR A 145 -30.37 11.93 9.39
CA THR A 145 -31.14 10.74 9.00
C THR A 145 -32.65 11.02 9.03
N ASN A 146 -33.13 11.77 10.03
CA ASN A 146 -34.54 12.19 10.11
C ASN A 146 -34.92 13.15 8.96
N GLU A 147 -34.00 14.03 8.57
CA GLU A 147 -34.16 14.87 7.39
C GLU A 147 -34.37 14.00 6.14
N VAL A 148 -33.51 13.00 5.90
CA VAL A 148 -33.63 12.04 4.78
C VAL A 148 -34.97 11.29 4.80
N ILE A 149 -35.44 10.85 5.98
CA ILE A 149 -36.74 10.17 6.12
C ILE A 149 -37.90 11.09 5.75
N SER A 150 -37.87 12.34 6.21
CA SER A 150 -38.91 13.33 5.87
C SER A 150 -38.98 13.60 4.36
N TYR A 151 -37.83 13.60 3.69
CA TYR A 151 -37.77 13.68 2.23
C TYR A 151 -38.40 12.45 1.58
N TRP A 152 -38.10 11.24 2.05
CA TRP A 152 -38.70 10.02 1.51
C TRP A 152 -40.23 10.01 1.62
N ASP A 153 -40.80 10.56 2.69
CA ASP A 153 -42.24 10.70 2.87
C ASP A 153 -42.88 11.70 1.91
N SER A 154 -42.15 12.77 1.58
CA SER A 154 -42.65 13.82 0.66
C SER A 154 -42.58 13.40 -0.82
N ALA A 155 -41.60 12.57 -1.20
CA ALA A 155 -41.26 12.28 -2.60
C ALA A 155 -41.94 11.02 -3.19
N GLY A 156 -42.67 10.22 -2.39
CA GLY A 156 -43.36 9.01 -2.88
C GLY A 156 -42.37 7.89 -3.27
N SER A 157 -41.54 7.52 -2.32
CA SER A 157 -40.24 6.89 -2.56
C SER A 157 -40.26 5.36 -2.66
N PRO A 158 -39.25 4.73 -3.31
CA PRO A 158 -39.12 3.28 -3.33
C PRO A 158 -38.99 2.70 -1.90
N LEU A 159 -39.72 1.61 -1.64
CA LEU A 159 -39.84 0.98 -0.31
C LEU A 159 -38.47 0.62 0.30
N TRP A 160 -37.57 0.07 -0.52
CA TRP A 160 -36.29 -0.48 -0.07
C TRP A 160 -35.30 0.59 0.44
N PRO A 161 -34.98 1.69 -0.29
CA PRO A 161 -34.12 2.76 0.24
C PRO A 161 -34.64 3.44 1.52
N LYS A 162 -35.96 3.60 1.64
CA LYS A 162 -36.57 4.12 2.86
C LYS A 162 -36.34 3.17 4.04
N ALA A 163 -36.53 1.86 3.83
CA ALA A 163 -36.28 0.84 4.85
C ALA A 163 -34.83 0.81 5.32
N LEU A 164 -33.87 0.96 4.41
CA LEU A 164 -32.44 1.05 4.76
C LEU A 164 -32.16 2.29 5.62
N THR A 165 -32.75 3.43 5.27
CA THR A 165 -32.60 4.67 6.05
C THR A 165 -33.16 4.52 7.47
N LEU A 166 -34.34 3.90 7.60
CA LEU A 166 -34.94 3.58 8.90
C LEU A 166 -34.11 2.58 9.72
N THR A 167 -33.48 1.60 9.07
CA THR A 167 -32.55 0.67 9.72
C THR A 167 -31.33 1.42 10.27
N THR A 168 -30.80 2.40 9.54
CA THR A 168 -29.71 3.26 10.01
C THR A 168 -30.14 4.12 11.20
N LEU A 169 -31.34 4.69 11.17
CA LEU A 169 -31.90 5.45 12.30
C LEU A 169 -31.99 4.58 13.57
N ALA A 170 -32.49 3.34 13.43
CA ALA A 170 -32.56 2.40 14.55
C ALA A 170 -31.18 2.06 15.12
N LYS A 171 -30.15 1.88 14.26
CA LYS A 171 -28.76 1.65 14.69
C LYS A 171 -28.17 2.84 15.44
N LEU A 172 -28.44 4.07 14.98
CA LEU A 172 -27.97 5.30 15.64
C LEU A 172 -28.56 5.44 17.05
N HIS A 173 -29.86 5.22 17.19
CA HIS A 173 -30.49 5.26 18.51
C HIS A 173 -30.03 4.11 19.41
N LEU A 174 -29.75 2.92 18.86
CA LEU A 174 -29.15 1.83 19.63
C LEU A 174 -27.78 2.22 20.21
N GLN A 175 -26.90 2.85 19.43
CA GLN A 175 -25.61 3.32 19.93
C GLN A 175 -25.77 4.39 21.01
N LEU A 176 -26.69 5.35 20.81
CA LEU A 176 -27.01 6.36 21.83
C LEU A 176 -27.57 5.77 23.14
N LEU A 177 -28.24 4.62 23.07
CA LEU A 177 -28.72 3.89 24.25
C LEU A 177 -27.58 3.14 24.95
N GLU A 178 -26.66 2.56 24.17
CA GLU A 178 -25.47 1.87 24.69
C GLU A 178 -24.52 2.87 25.39
N GLU A 179 -24.33 4.08 24.85
CA GLU A 179 -23.58 5.17 25.49
C GLU A 179 -24.25 5.67 26.79
N ALA A 180 -25.57 5.87 26.77
CA ALA A 180 -26.30 6.37 27.93
C ALA A 180 -26.36 5.35 29.09
N GLY A 181 -26.20 4.06 28.81
CA GLY A 181 -26.19 3.00 29.83
C GLY A 181 -25.06 3.11 30.85
N GLY A 182 -24.04 3.95 30.61
CA GLY A 182 -22.93 4.20 31.54
C GLY A 182 -23.12 5.37 32.51
N GLU A 183 -24.11 6.25 32.30
CA GLU A 183 -24.28 7.49 33.07
C GLU A 183 -25.54 7.44 33.97
N GLU A 184 -25.35 7.30 35.29
CA GLU A 184 -26.42 7.17 36.31
C GLU A 184 -27.15 8.50 36.61
N GLU A 185 -27.73 9.17 35.62
CA GLU A 185 -28.56 10.37 35.84
C GLU A 185 -30.07 10.11 35.63
N GLU A 186 -30.92 10.48 36.60
CA GLU A 186 -32.38 10.29 36.53
C GLU A 186 -33.06 11.04 35.36
N GLU A 187 -32.50 12.18 34.92
CA GLU A 187 -33.00 12.95 33.77
C GLU A 187 -32.73 12.22 32.42
N SER A 188 -31.79 11.25 32.41
CA SER A 188 -31.47 10.38 31.27
C SER A 188 -32.50 9.27 31.05
N ALA A 189 -33.26 8.86 32.07
CA ALA A 189 -34.14 7.69 31.99
C ALA A 189 -35.39 7.89 31.11
N GLU A 190 -35.96 9.10 31.07
CA GLU A 190 -37.10 9.41 30.19
C GLU A 190 -36.66 9.57 28.73
N ASP A 191 -35.53 10.21 28.49
CA ASP A 191 -34.92 10.33 27.16
C ASP A 191 -34.48 8.96 26.61
N GLY A 192 -33.91 8.10 27.45
CA GLY A 192 -33.58 6.71 27.11
C GLY A 192 -34.82 5.90 26.68
N ARG A 193 -35.95 6.03 27.37
CA ARG A 193 -37.20 5.37 26.96
C ARG A 193 -37.70 5.88 25.62
N LEU A 194 -37.74 7.20 25.43
CA LEU A 194 -38.17 7.81 24.18
C LEU A 194 -37.30 7.35 23.01
N ARG A 195 -35.97 7.33 23.18
CA ARG A 195 -35.03 6.85 22.16
C ARG A 195 -35.24 5.38 21.82
N SER A 196 -35.47 4.52 22.82
CA SER A 196 -35.81 3.11 22.61
C SER A 196 -37.08 2.96 21.77
N ASP A 197 -38.15 3.69 22.12
CA ASP A 197 -39.43 3.59 21.42
C ASP A 197 -39.29 4.02 19.96
N VAL A 198 -38.58 5.13 19.69
CA VAL A 198 -38.27 5.60 18.34
C VAL A 198 -37.42 4.57 17.57
N ALA A 199 -36.43 3.96 18.22
CA ALA A 199 -35.57 2.97 17.59
C ALA A 199 -36.34 1.70 17.20
N LYS A 200 -37.22 1.22 18.08
CA LYS A 200 -38.10 0.07 17.83
C LYS A 200 -39.07 0.36 16.68
N GLU A 201 -39.73 1.53 16.72
CA GLU A 201 -40.66 1.94 15.66
C GLU A 201 -39.96 2.03 14.30
N ALA A 202 -38.75 2.60 14.25
CA ALA A 202 -37.95 2.68 13.04
C ALA A 202 -37.56 1.30 12.49
N ALA A 203 -37.11 0.38 13.33
CA ALA A 203 -36.74 -0.98 12.93
C ALA A 203 -37.97 -1.80 12.46
N ASP A 204 -39.11 -1.68 13.15
CA ASP A 204 -40.37 -2.33 12.76
C ASP A 204 -40.88 -1.81 11.40
N MET A 205 -40.87 -0.49 11.20
CA MET A 205 -41.23 0.12 9.92
C MET A 205 -40.28 -0.33 8.79
N ALA A 206 -38.97 -0.41 9.06
CA ALA A 206 -38.00 -0.90 8.09
C ALA A 206 -38.30 -2.35 7.68
N ALA A 207 -38.55 -3.23 8.66
CA ALA A 207 -38.89 -4.63 8.42
C ALA A 207 -40.17 -4.78 7.58
N ALA A 208 -41.23 -4.04 7.92
CA ALA A 208 -42.49 -4.07 7.18
C ALA A 208 -42.32 -3.63 5.71
N LEU A 209 -41.53 -2.58 5.45
CA LEU A 209 -41.25 -2.10 4.09
C LEU A 209 -40.43 -3.11 3.28
N LEU A 210 -39.47 -3.80 3.90
CA LEU A 210 -38.66 -4.84 3.25
C LEU A 210 -39.49 -6.08 2.92
N GLU A 211 -40.39 -6.50 3.81
CA GLU A 211 -41.34 -7.59 3.54
C GLU A 211 -42.30 -7.23 2.40
N GLU A 212 -42.83 -6.00 2.39
CA GLU A 212 -43.66 -5.52 1.28
C GLU A 212 -42.88 -5.51 -0.04
N PHE A 213 -41.64 -5.01 -0.02
CA PHE A 213 -40.77 -5.00 -1.21
C PHE A 213 -40.48 -6.42 -1.72
N MET A 214 -40.15 -7.36 -0.84
CA MET A 214 -39.91 -8.77 -1.19
C MET A 214 -41.13 -9.41 -1.89
N ASN A 215 -42.34 -9.09 -1.44
CA ASN A 215 -43.58 -9.59 -2.06
C ASN A 215 -43.83 -9.03 -3.47
N GLN A 216 -43.19 -7.92 -3.84
CA GLN A 216 -43.34 -7.24 -5.13
C GLN A 216 -42.18 -7.53 -6.10
N SER A 217 -41.12 -8.20 -5.63
CA SER A 217 -39.81 -8.29 -6.29
C SER A 217 -39.54 -9.66 -6.93
N ASP A 218 -38.51 -9.74 -7.77
CA ASP A 218 -38.05 -11.01 -8.35
C ASP A 218 -37.13 -11.80 -7.38
N ASP A 219 -36.88 -13.08 -7.66
CA ASP A 219 -36.14 -13.98 -6.74
C ASP A 219 -34.74 -13.45 -6.35
N VAL A 220 -34.07 -12.71 -7.25
CA VAL A 220 -32.70 -12.21 -7.01
C VAL A 220 -32.72 -10.98 -6.11
N THR A 221 -33.63 -10.04 -6.37
CA THR A 221 -33.78 -8.84 -5.52
C THR A 221 -34.41 -9.19 -4.16
N ALA A 222 -35.26 -10.22 -4.12
CA ALA A 222 -35.81 -10.77 -2.88
C ALA A 222 -34.72 -11.36 -1.95
N ALA A 223 -33.70 -12.04 -2.49
CA ALA A 223 -32.60 -12.56 -1.68
C ALA A 223 -31.79 -11.43 -1.01
N ARG A 224 -31.57 -10.31 -1.71
CA ARG A 224 -30.88 -9.16 -1.12
C ARG A 224 -31.74 -8.45 -0.08
N ALA A 225 -33.02 -8.23 -0.36
CA ALA A 225 -33.96 -7.65 0.59
C ALA A 225 -34.13 -8.53 1.85
N SER A 226 -34.04 -9.86 1.71
CA SER A 226 -34.06 -10.80 2.84
C SER A 226 -32.85 -10.62 3.77
N LEU A 227 -31.66 -10.34 3.22
CA LEU A 227 -30.48 -10.01 4.02
C LEU A 227 -30.65 -8.69 4.79
N ASP A 228 -31.20 -7.66 4.15
CA ASP A 228 -31.46 -6.37 4.79
C ASP A 228 -32.57 -6.47 5.85
N LEU A 229 -33.59 -7.31 5.61
CA LEU A 229 -34.65 -7.63 6.58
C LEU A 229 -34.06 -8.33 7.81
N ALA A 230 -33.16 -9.29 7.60
CA ALA A 230 -32.45 -9.95 8.69
C ALA A 230 -31.67 -8.93 9.55
N SER A 231 -31.02 -7.95 8.92
CA SER A 231 -30.32 -6.89 9.64
C SER A 231 -31.26 -5.98 10.43
N ALA A 232 -32.40 -5.58 9.87
CA ALA A 232 -33.37 -4.73 10.56
C ALA A 232 -33.96 -5.43 11.80
N VAL A 233 -34.36 -6.69 11.64
CA VAL A 233 -34.89 -7.52 12.73
C VAL A 233 -33.82 -7.79 13.80
N HIS A 234 -32.55 -7.97 13.42
CA HIS A 234 -31.46 -8.12 14.38
C HIS A 234 -31.24 -6.85 15.21
N VAL A 235 -31.29 -5.67 14.58
CA VAL A 235 -31.18 -4.37 15.28
C VAL A 235 -32.32 -4.21 16.28
N TYR A 236 -33.56 -4.53 15.90
CA TYR A 236 -34.71 -4.55 16.82
C TYR A 236 -34.44 -5.44 18.04
N GLY A 237 -33.95 -6.67 17.81
CA GLY A 237 -33.61 -7.59 18.89
C GLY A 237 -32.54 -7.05 19.83
N ARG A 238 -31.53 -6.34 19.32
CA ARG A 238 -30.51 -5.67 20.14
C ARG A 238 -31.07 -4.51 20.97
N ILE A 239 -31.98 -3.71 20.41
CA ILE A 239 -32.66 -2.65 21.17
C ILE A 239 -33.44 -3.26 22.33
N CYS A 240 -34.20 -4.34 22.10
CA CYS A 240 -34.88 -5.07 23.17
C CYS A 240 -33.92 -5.64 24.22
N LEU A 241 -32.71 -6.09 23.85
CA LEU A 241 -31.69 -6.53 24.82
C LEU A 241 -31.27 -5.39 25.74
N VAL A 242 -30.95 -4.22 25.18
CA VAL A 242 -30.51 -3.03 25.96
C VAL A 242 -31.63 -2.54 26.87
N THR A 243 -32.90 -2.67 26.46
CA THR A 243 -34.05 -2.34 27.31
C THR A 243 -34.53 -3.48 28.20
N CYS A 244 -33.78 -4.58 28.32
CA CYS A 244 -34.12 -5.75 29.14
C CYS A 244 -35.45 -6.44 28.79
N GLU A 245 -35.92 -6.34 27.54
CA GLU A 245 -37.10 -7.04 27.00
C GLU A 245 -36.68 -8.38 26.38
N TYR A 246 -36.16 -9.27 27.21
CA TYR A 246 -35.44 -10.46 26.74
C TYR A 246 -36.29 -11.44 25.90
N GLU A 247 -37.59 -11.57 26.16
CA GLU A 247 -38.49 -12.41 25.35
C GLU A 247 -38.66 -11.87 23.92
N ALA A 248 -38.83 -10.55 23.79
CA ALA A 248 -38.94 -9.88 22.49
C ALA A 248 -37.61 -9.93 21.73
N ALA A 249 -36.50 -9.72 22.44
CA ALA A 249 -35.15 -9.87 21.90
C ALA A 249 -34.90 -11.28 21.35
N LEU A 250 -35.27 -12.31 22.10
CA LEU A 250 -35.11 -13.71 21.68
C LEU A 250 -35.97 -14.03 20.45
N HIS A 251 -37.20 -13.52 20.40
CA HIS A 251 -38.09 -13.72 19.26
C HIS A 251 -37.50 -13.10 17.98
N ALA A 252 -37.08 -11.84 18.05
CA ALA A 252 -36.47 -11.13 16.93
C ALA A 252 -35.15 -11.79 16.49
N ALA A 253 -34.27 -12.15 17.42
CA ALA A 253 -33.02 -12.84 17.11
C ALA A 253 -33.27 -14.20 16.43
N THR A 254 -34.29 -14.95 16.86
CA THR A 254 -34.65 -16.22 16.21
C THR A 254 -35.12 -16.01 14.77
N GLN A 255 -35.92 -14.96 14.52
CA GLN A 255 -36.34 -14.59 13.16
C GLN A 255 -35.16 -14.15 12.29
N ALA A 256 -34.27 -13.29 12.81
CA ALA A 256 -33.09 -12.83 12.07
C ALA A 256 -32.13 -13.97 11.72
N ARG A 257 -31.85 -14.89 12.65
CA ARG A 257 -30.99 -16.07 12.41
C ARG A 257 -31.56 -16.96 11.32
N ARG A 258 -32.88 -17.17 11.30
CA ARG A 258 -33.55 -17.91 10.23
C ARG A 258 -33.32 -17.24 8.87
N LEU A 259 -33.53 -15.93 8.78
CA LEU A 259 -33.33 -15.17 7.53
C LEU A 259 -31.87 -15.23 7.06
N TYR A 260 -30.90 -15.01 7.96
CA TYR A 260 -29.47 -15.14 7.63
C TYR A 260 -29.10 -16.56 7.16
N THR A 261 -29.69 -17.59 7.76
CA THR A 261 -29.48 -18.99 7.32
C THR A 261 -30.09 -19.25 5.95
N GLU A 262 -31.27 -18.72 5.65
CA GLU A 262 -31.93 -18.84 4.35
C GLU A 262 -31.09 -18.21 3.22
N VAL A 263 -30.42 -17.07 3.49
CA VAL A 263 -29.49 -16.42 2.53
C VAL A 263 -28.05 -16.94 2.60
N GLN A 264 -27.79 -17.98 3.41
CA GLN A 264 -26.47 -18.60 3.62
C GLN A 264 -25.39 -17.63 4.14
N ASP A 265 -25.78 -16.61 4.92
CA ASP A 265 -24.86 -15.72 5.62
C ASP A 265 -24.52 -16.27 7.01
N THR A 266 -23.43 -17.03 7.06
CA THR A 266 -22.93 -17.63 8.30
C THR A 266 -22.43 -16.59 9.30
N TRP A 267 -21.98 -15.42 8.82
CA TRP A 267 -21.46 -14.37 9.68
C TRP A 267 -22.62 -13.67 10.43
N GLY A 268 -23.67 -13.28 9.70
CA GLY A 268 -24.88 -12.73 10.30
C GLY A 268 -25.54 -13.70 11.28
N ALA A 269 -25.65 -14.99 10.91
CA ALA A 269 -26.21 -16.01 11.79
C ALA A 269 -25.41 -16.20 13.09
N ALA A 270 -24.07 -16.15 13.02
CA ALA A 270 -23.21 -16.24 14.20
C ALA A 270 -23.34 -15.02 15.13
N SER A 271 -23.40 -13.81 14.55
CA SER A 271 -23.60 -12.56 15.30
C SER A 271 -24.94 -12.54 16.04
N VAL A 272 -26.01 -13.02 15.40
CA VAL A 272 -27.34 -13.12 16.02
C VAL A 272 -27.37 -14.15 17.16
N ALA A 273 -26.62 -15.25 17.06
CA ALA A 273 -26.55 -16.25 18.14
C ALA A 273 -25.93 -15.68 19.43
N VAL A 274 -25.00 -14.73 19.34
CA VAL A 274 -24.52 -13.98 20.52
C VAL A 274 -25.67 -13.21 21.19
N SER A 275 -26.55 -12.58 20.40
CA SER A 275 -27.73 -11.89 20.92
C SER A 275 -28.74 -12.87 21.55
N GLN A 276 -28.93 -14.07 20.99
CA GLN A 276 -29.75 -15.13 21.59
C GLN A 276 -29.18 -15.59 22.93
N ALA A 277 -27.87 -15.82 23.01
CA ALA A 277 -27.20 -16.20 24.24
C ALA A 277 -27.37 -15.13 25.34
N ARG A 278 -27.23 -13.84 25.00
CA ARG A 278 -27.51 -12.73 25.93
C ARG A 278 -28.96 -12.67 26.39
N ALA A 279 -29.93 -12.95 25.51
CA ALA A 279 -31.34 -12.99 25.88
C ALA A 279 -31.64 -14.14 26.84
N HIS A 280 -31.13 -15.35 26.57
CA HIS A 280 -31.24 -16.51 27.47
C HIS A 280 -30.60 -16.24 28.83
N PHE A 281 -29.42 -15.62 28.84
CA PHE A 281 -28.75 -15.20 30.06
C PHE A 281 -29.61 -14.23 30.87
N GLY A 282 -30.16 -13.17 30.24
CA GLY A 282 -31.06 -12.21 30.90
C GLY A 282 -32.35 -12.83 31.46
N MET A 283 -32.84 -13.92 30.86
CA MET A 283 -33.98 -14.72 31.37
C MET A 283 -33.59 -15.78 32.41
N GLN A 284 -32.32 -15.84 32.84
CA GLN A 284 -31.79 -16.83 33.78
C GLN A 284 -31.88 -18.28 33.27
N GLN A 285 -31.79 -18.46 31.94
CA GLN A 285 -31.74 -19.76 31.25
C GLN A 285 -30.28 -20.11 30.91
N LEU A 286 -29.48 -20.39 31.94
CA LEU A 286 -28.02 -20.48 31.81
C LEU A 286 -27.56 -21.62 30.88
N SER A 287 -28.28 -22.74 30.83
CA SER A 287 -27.93 -23.87 29.97
C SER A 287 -28.10 -23.53 28.49
N GLU A 288 -29.23 -22.91 28.14
CA GLU A 288 -29.54 -22.47 26.79
C GLU A 288 -28.61 -21.32 26.36
N ALA A 289 -28.28 -20.41 27.29
CA ALA A 289 -27.32 -19.33 27.06
C ALA A 289 -25.91 -19.86 26.75
N GLU A 290 -25.46 -20.89 27.48
CA GLU A 290 -24.15 -21.50 27.27
C GLU A 290 -24.07 -22.22 25.92
N GLU A 291 -25.09 -23.01 25.57
CA GLU A 291 -25.17 -23.73 24.29
C GLU A 291 -25.11 -22.74 23.10
N GLU A 292 -25.90 -21.67 23.15
CA GLU A 292 -25.91 -20.66 22.10
C GLU A 292 -24.60 -19.86 22.02
N ALA A 293 -23.98 -19.54 23.16
CA ALA A 293 -22.69 -18.84 23.19
C ALA A 293 -21.55 -19.71 22.63
N GLN A 294 -21.52 -21.02 22.94
CA GLN A 294 -20.56 -21.96 22.36
C GLN A 294 -20.76 -22.09 20.86
N TRP A 295 -22.00 -22.25 20.40
CA TRP A 295 -22.31 -22.31 18.97
C TRP A 295 -21.89 -21.03 18.24
N ALA A 296 -22.17 -19.86 18.81
CA ALA A 296 -21.76 -18.56 18.27
C ALA A 296 -20.24 -18.47 18.16
N MET A 297 -19.51 -18.88 19.20
CA MET A 297 -18.04 -18.87 19.22
C MET A 297 -17.45 -19.76 18.12
N GLU A 298 -17.94 -21.00 17.97
CA GLU A 298 -17.47 -21.92 16.93
C GLU A 298 -17.71 -21.35 15.52
N ASN A 299 -18.89 -20.77 15.26
CA ASN A 299 -19.21 -20.21 13.95
C ASN A 299 -18.47 -18.90 13.67
N CYS A 300 -18.24 -18.07 14.71
CA CYS A 300 -17.37 -16.90 14.60
C CYS A 300 -15.92 -17.29 14.33
N GLN A 301 -15.41 -18.38 14.91
CA GLN A 301 -14.08 -18.94 14.58
C GLN A 301 -14.01 -19.42 13.12
N LEU A 302 -15.03 -20.11 12.63
CA LEU A 302 -15.11 -20.54 11.24
C LEU A 302 -15.12 -19.37 10.26
N CYS A 303 -15.70 -18.23 10.67
CA CYS A 303 -15.78 -17.01 9.87
C CYS A 303 -14.65 -15.99 10.15
N GLU A 304 -13.67 -16.33 11.00
CA GLU A 304 -12.59 -15.44 11.43
C GLU A 304 -13.06 -14.10 12.05
N ASN A 305 -14.22 -14.08 12.72
CA ASN A 305 -14.78 -12.89 13.37
C ASN A 305 -14.34 -12.76 14.83
N GLN A 306 -13.24 -12.04 15.09
CA GLN A 306 -12.68 -11.89 16.44
C GLN A 306 -13.64 -11.19 17.42
N GLU A 307 -14.33 -10.13 16.99
CA GLU A 307 -15.28 -9.40 17.84
C GLU A 307 -16.45 -10.30 18.30
N GLY A 308 -16.93 -11.16 17.41
CA GLY A 308 -17.94 -12.17 17.73
C GLY A 308 -17.44 -13.25 18.69
N ILE A 309 -16.17 -13.67 18.57
CA ILE A 309 -15.53 -14.60 19.50
C ILE A 309 -15.44 -13.96 20.89
N ASP A 310 -14.95 -12.74 20.97
CA ASP A 310 -14.75 -12.02 22.24
C ASP A 310 -16.11 -11.76 22.91
N SER A 311 -17.13 -11.40 22.13
CA SER A 311 -18.49 -11.19 22.63
C SER A 311 -19.14 -12.49 23.12
N ALA A 312 -18.96 -13.62 22.41
CA ALA A 312 -19.45 -14.92 22.85
C ALA A 312 -18.72 -15.42 24.11
N GLN A 313 -17.40 -15.24 24.15
CA GLN A 313 -16.57 -15.57 25.31
C GLN A 313 -16.97 -14.76 26.54
N SER A 314 -17.26 -13.47 26.37
CA SER A 314 -17.78 -12.60 27.44
C SER A 314 -19.08 -13.15 28.04
N VAL A 315 -20.01 -13.66 27.21
CA VAL A 315 -21.24 -14.29 27.72
C VAL A 315 -20.95 -15.58 28.48
N LEU A 316 -20.04 -16.42 28.00
CA LEU A 316 -19.61 -17.62 28.70
C LEU A 316 -18.97 -17.30 30.06
N ASP A 317 -18.19 -16.23 30.14
CA ASP A 317 -17.56 -15.80 31.39
C ASP A 317 -18.60 -15.24 32.37
N MET A 318 -19.62 -14.51 31.91
CA MET A 318 -20.76 -14.10 32.74
C MET A 318 -21.53 -15.30 33.31
N ILE A 319 -21.79 -16.32 32.48
CA ILE A 319 -22.47 -17.56 32.91
C ILE A 319 -21.65 -18.30 33.98
N ARG A 320 -20.31 -18.36 33.84
CA ARG A 320 -19.44 -19.00 34.83
C ARG A 320 -19.48 -18.30 36.19
N VAL A 321 -19.48 -16.97 36.19
CA VAL A 321 -19.55 -16.17 37.41
C VAL A 321 -20.89 -16.38 38.13
N GLU A 322 -22.00 -16.42 37.39
CA GLU A 322 -23.34 -16.58 37.98
C GLU A 322 -23.68 -18.03 38.35
N GLY A 323 -23.09 -19.00 37.63
CA GLY A 323 -23.25 -20.44 37.87
C GLY A 323 -22.63 -20.96 39.16
N GLY A 324 -21.86 -20.14 39.89
CA GLY A 324 -21.35 -20.46 41.22
C GLY A 324 -20.31 -21.58 41.23
N ASP A 325 -19.56 -21.76 40.14
CA ASP A 325 -18.32 -22.54 40.18
C ASP A 325 -17.28 -21.75 41.01
N GLU A 326 -17.46 -21.77 42.33
CA GLU A 326 -16.48 -21.37 43.33
C GLU A 326 -15.25 -22.30 43.21
N GLN A 327 -14.43 -22.12 42.18
CA GLN A 327 -13.04 -22.50 42.28
C GLN A 327 -12.39 -21.56 43.30
N GLU A 328 -12.00 -22.14 44.43
CA GLU A 328 -11.23 -21.53 45.53
C GLU A 328 -10.31 -20.39 45.07
N GLU A 329 -10.71 -19.13 45.30
CA GLU A 329 -9.78 -18.00 45.34
C GLU A 329 -9.42 -17.61 46.79
N PRO A 330 -8.17 -17.16 47.05
CA PRO A 330 -7.74 -16.72 48.36
C PRO A 330 -8.31 -15.33 48.69
N ALA A 331 -8.59 -15.14 49.97
CA ALA A 331 -9.38 -14.07 50.57
C ALA A 331 -8.99 -12.60 50.26
N GLU A 332 -10.05 -11.78 50.32
CA GLU A 332 -10.19 -10.34 50.58
C GLU A 332 -10.45 -9.44 49.36
N VAL A 333 -11.72 -9.00 49.21
CA VAL A 333 -12.18 -7.59 49.21
C VAL A 333 -13.70 -7.55 49.03
N ALA A 334 -14.32 -6.51 49.60
CA ALA A 334 -15.74 -6.35 49.91
C ALA A 334 -16.68 -6.19 48.70
N THR A 335 -17.95 -6.53 48.96
CA THR A 335 -19.11 -6.56 48.06
C THR A 335 -19.63 -5.19 47.61
N SER A 336 -19.84 -5.01 46.31
CA SER A 336 -20.92 -4.22 45.70
C SER A 336 -21.42 -4.93 44.44
N ALA A 337 -22.73 -4.91 44.20
CA ALA A 337 -23.37 -5.58 43.06
C ALA A 337 -22.88 -5.02 41.71
N PRO A 338 -22.72 -5.84 40.66
CA PRO A 338 -22.22 -5.38 39.37
C PRO A 338 -23.30 -4.66 38.57
N VAL A 339 -23.05 -3.38 38.26
CA VAL A 339 -23.64 -2.66 37.12
C VAL A 339 -22.81 -3.03 35.88
N LEU A 340 -23.46 -3.32 34.75
CA LEU A 340 -22.85 -3.68 33.47
C LEU A 340 -22.09 -2.48 32.89
N ASP A 341 -20.76 -2.46 33.02
CA ASP A 341 -19.89 -1.43 32.43
C ASP A 341 -19.43 -1.84 31.01
N TYR A 342 -19.89 -1.08 30.00
CA TYR A 342 -19.58 -1.29 28.58
C TYR A 342 -18.39 -0.45 28.07
N SER A 343 -17.67 0.30 28.92
CA SER A 343 -16.74 1.34 28.46
C SER A 343 -15.27 0.93 28.25
N ARG A 344 -14.94 -0.36 28.15
CA ARG A 344 -13.51 -0.80 28.14
C ARG A 344 -12.83 -0.96 26.77
N PHE A 345 -13.22 -0.21 25.75
CA PHE A 345 -12.48 -0.15 24.48
C PHE A 345 -12.50 1.26 23.89
N GLU A 346 -11.64 2.16 24.39
CA GLU A 346 -11.03 3.25 23.62
C GLU A 346 -10.02 4.02 24.48
N ALA A 347 -8.74 4.03 24.05
CA ALA A 347 -7.73 5.10 24.24
C ALA A 347 -6.30 4.55 24.11
N ILE A 348 -5.73 4.64 22.90
CA ILE A 348 -4.29 4.93 22.75
C ILE A 348 -4.19 6.18 21.89
N GLY A 349 -3.85 7.29 22.54
CA GLY A 349 -3.19 8.43 21.90
C GLY A 349 -3.97 9.74 21.92
N SER A 350 -3.81 10.51 22.99
CA SER A 350 -3.80 11.98 22.91
C SER A 350 -3.01 12.56 24.08
N GLU A 351 -1.84 13.11 23.80
CA GLU A 351 -1.12 14.00 24.71
C GLU A 351 -1.80 15.37 24.64
N SER A 352 -2.20 15.93 25.79
CA SER A 352 -2.41 17.36 25.95
C SER A 352 -1.90 17.84 27.31
N GLU A 353 -1.30 19.02 27.28
CA GLU A 353 -0.57 19.65 28.38
C GLU A 353 -1.51 20.32 29.39
N GLY A 354 -1.13 20.23 30.67
CA GLY A 354 -1.20 21.32 31.66
C GLY A 354 -2.52 21.52 32.41
N GLU A 355 -2.53 21.23 33.70
CA GLU A 355 -2.82 22.22 34.77
C GLU A 355 -2.55 21.64 36.17
N GLU A 356 -2.24 22.54 37.11
CA GLU A 356 -1.70 22.30 38.45
C GLU A 356 -2.73 21.76 39.45
N GLY A 357 -2.30 20.88 40.35
CA GLY A 357 -3.08 20.45 41.52
C GLY A 357 -2.22 19.76 42.57
N GLU A 358 -1.97 20.46 43.67
CA GLU A 358 -1.30 19.95 44.87
C GLU A 358 -2.14 18.84 45.55
N GLU A 359 -1.53 17.71 45.91
CA GLU A 359 -1.73 17.06 47.23
C GLU A 359 -0.73 15.91 47.46
N ALA A 360 -0.30 15.77 48.71
CA ALA A 360 0.83 14.96 49.15
C ALA A 360 0.40 13.65 49.82
N ASN A 361 1.06 12.51 49.50
CA ASN A 361 1.89 11.73 50.43
C ASN A 361 2.25 10.30 49.93
N ASN A 362 3.53 9.94 50.20
CA ASN A 362 4.09 8.60 50.45
C ASN A 362 4.47 7.60 49.33
N TRP A 363 5.59 7.93 48.66
CA TRP A 363 6.88 7.20 48.61
C TRP A 363 6.95 5.75 48.05
N VAL A 364 7.45 5.64 46.80
CA VAL A 364 8.55 4.73 46.41
C VAL A 364 9.49 5.53 45.49
N VAL A 365 10.75 5.70 45.89
CA VAL A 365 11.75 6.50 45.15
C VAL A 365 12.34 5.68 44.00
N VAL A 366 12.16 6.16 42.77
CA VAL A 366 12.84 5.67 41.57
C VAL A 366 13.96 6.68 41.23
N PRO A 367 15.21 6.23 41.00
CA PRO A 367 16.33 7.14 40.73
C PRO A 367 16.15 7.86 39.39
N THR A 368 16.52 9.13 39.34
CA THR A 368 16.34 9.94 38.13
C THR A 368 17.37 9.58 37.05
N LYS A 369 17.04 9.88 35.79
CA LYS A 369 17.88 9.61 34.60
C LYS A 369 19.31 10.17 34.72
N GLU A 370 19.51 11.25 35.49
CA GLU A 370 20.81 11.87 35.71
C GLU A 370 21.69 11.10 36.69
N GLU A 371 21.11 10.41 37.68
CA GLU A 371 21.83 9.55 38.61
C GLU A 371 22.32 8.26 37.93
N VAL A 372 21.53 7.72 36.98
CA VAL A 372 21.93 6.56 36.17
C VAL A 372 23.08 6.91 35.22
N VAL A 373 23.08 8.12 34.67
CA VAL A 373 24.16 8.61 33.77
C VAL A 373 25.44 8.90 34.55
N GLN A 374 25.34 9.45 35.77
CA GLN A 374 26.51 9.64 36.65
C GLN A 374 27.12 8.32 37.13
N GLU A 375 26.29 7.32 37.44
CA GLU A 375 26.79 6.00 37.89
C GLU A 375 27.40 5.17 36.74
N LEU A 376 26.94 5.37 35.50
CA LEU A 376 27.56 4.81 34.29
C LEU A 376 28.91 5.46 33.99
N LEU A 377 29.01 6.79 34.13
CA LEU A 377 30.28 7.52 33.96
C LEU A 377 31.29 7.18 35.07
N ARG A 378 30.84 6.84 36.28
CA ARG A 378 31.72 6.42 37.39
C ARG A 378 32.30 5.02 37.18
N LYS A 379 31.61 4.13 36.47
CA LYS A 379 32.05 2.74 36.24
C LYS A 379 33.08 2.56 35.12
N ASP A 380 33.22 3.53 34.21
CA ASP A 380 34.23 3.48 33.15
C ASP A 380 35.62 4.02 33.58
N LEU A 381 35.73 4.63 34.76
CA LEU A 381 36.98 5.18 35.30
C LEU A 381 37.76 4.22 36.22
N GLU A 382 37.24 3.02 36.51
CA GLU A 382 37.87 2.05 37.44
C GLU A 382 38.18 0.69 36.82
N ARG A 383 38.74 0.65 35.60
CA ARG A 383 39.41 -0.57 35.09
C ARG A 383 40.93 -0.52 35.35
N PRO A 384 41.50 -1.42 36.17
CA PRO A 384 42.94 -1.47 36.40
C PRO A 384 43.66 -2.13 35.20
N ALA A 385 44.71 -1.46 34.73
CA ALA A 385 45.62 -1.96 33.71
C ALA A 385 46.41 -3.19 34.21
N SER A 386 46.44 -4.25 33.39
CA SER A 386 47.24 -5.45 33.64
C SER A 386 48.66 -5.28 33.06
N PRO A 387 49.72 -5.83 33.71
CA PRO A 387 51.10 -5.55 33.34
C PRO A 387 51.60 -6.51 32.25
N VAL A 388 52.13 -5.95 31.16
CA VAL A 388 52.85 -6.71 30.13
C VAL A 388 54.31 -6.92 30.58
N LYS A 389 54.72 -8.18 30.65
CA LYS A 389 56.10 -8.60 30.94
C LYS A 389 57.02 -8.34 29.74
N ARG A 390 58.19 -7.77 30.03
CA ARG A 390 59.36 -7.70 29.15
C ARG A 390 59.96 -9.08 28.91
N ALA A 391 60.39 -9.33 27.68
CA ALA A 391 61.52 -10.20 27.36
C ALA A 391 62.31 -9.56 26.21
N ASP A 392 63.61 -9.45 26.45
CA ASP A 392 64.63 -8.82 25.62
C ASP A 392 65.10 -9.71 24.45
N ASP A 393 65.95 -9.10 23.61
CA ASP A 393 66.88 -9.67 22.61
C ASP A 393 66.42 -9.90 21.16
N ALA A 394 66.68 -8.90 20.30
CA ALA A 394 67.62 -9.01 19.17
C ALA A 394 67.80 -7.66 18.43
N SER A 395 69.06 -7.37 18.09
CA SER A 395 69.61 -6.12 17.52
C SER A 395 69.05 -5.69 16.14
N PRO A 396 69.18 -4.39 15.77
CA PRO A 396 68.49 -3.78 14.63
C PRO A 396 69.25 -3.95 13.31
N ARG A 397 68.51 -4.28 12.23
CA ARG A 397 68.93 -3.93 10.86
C ARG A 397 68.23 -2.62 10.51
N GLU A 398 69.03 -1.56 10.42
CA GLU A 398 68.65 -0.29 9.79
C GLU A 398 68.14 -0.57 8.37
N VAL A 399 66.83 -0.39 8.17
CA VAL A 399 66.26 -0.12 6.87
C VAL A 399 65.61 1.25 7.00
N SER A 400 66.21 2.20 6.30
CA SER A 400 65.84 3.61 6.17
C SER A 400 64.32 3.85 6.16
N HIS A 401 63.83 4.52 7.19
CA HIS A 401 62.48 5.07 7.33
C HIS A 401 62.26 6.33 6.46
N GLU A 402 62.81 6.37 5.23
CA GLU A 402 62.70 7.53 4.33
C GLU A 402 61.98 7.23 3.00
N ALA A 403 61.49 6.00 2.77
CA ALA A 403 60.83 5.65 1.50
C ALA A 403 59.32 5.34 1.58
N LEU A 404 58.70 5.48 2.76
CA LEU A 404 57.25 5.19 2.95
C LEU A 404 56.43 6.40 3.42
N GLY A 405 57.05 7.59 3.53
CA GLY A 405 56.39 8.84 3.91
C GLY A 405 55.87 9.71 2.75
N GLU A 406 56.11 9.32 1.49
CA GLU A 406 55.82 10.17 0.31
C GLU A 406 54.65 9.69 -0.57
N ARG A 407 53.84 8.72 -0.17
CA ARG A 407 52.70 8.27 -0.99
C ARG A 407 51.43 8.19 -0.18
N TYR A 408 50.72 9.31 -0.11
CA TYR A 408 49.28 9.53 -0.16
C TYR A 408 49.02 10.91 0.49
N ALA A 409 49.54 11.98 -0.13
CA ALA A 409 48.93 13.28 0.06
C ALA A 409 47.47 13.11 -0.41
N ALA A 410 46.52 13.11 0.52
CA ALA A 410 45.10 12.95 0.25
C ALA A 410 44.74 13.91 -0.89
N SER A 411 44.44 13.35 -2.07
CA SER A 411 44.09 14.19 -3.20
C SER A 411 42.81 14.94 -2.83
N PRO A 412 42.74 16.26 -3.00
CA PRO A 412 41.55 17.02 -2.69
C PRO A 412 40.37 16.49 -3.50
N HIS A 413 39.31 16.03 -2.83
CA HIS A 413 38.10 15.55 -3.47
C HIS A 413 36.94 16.54 -3.30
N VAL A 414 36.06 16.61 -4.30
CA VAL A 414 34.80 17.36 -4.25
C VAL A 414 33.70 16.42 -3.78
N LEU A 415 33.08 16.71 -2.62
CA LEU A 415 31.90 15.98 -2.17
C LEU A 415 30.66 16.53 -2.89
N VAL A 416 29.90 15.65 -3.52
CA VAL A 416 28.62 15.94 -4.17
C VAL A 416 27.54 15.17 -3.41
N ARG A 417 26.63 15.91 -2.77
CA ARG A 417 25.41 15.31 -2.19
C ARG A 417 24.37 15.18 -3.29
N PHE A 418 24.13 13.96 -3.74
CA PHE A 418 23.27 13.62 -4.86
C PHE A 418 21.92 13.10 -4.35
N LEU A 419 20.89 13.91 -4.52
CA LEU A 419 19.49 13.57 -4.26
C LEU A 419 18.80 13.20 -5.56
N TYR A 420 18.03 12.12 -5.56
CA TYR A 420 17.24 11.72 -6.72
C TYR A 420 15.82 11.32 -6.38
N ALA A 421 14.87 11.63 -7.27
CA ALA A 421 13.49 11.17 -7.21
C ALA A 421 13.13 10.39 -8.48
N SER A 422 12.78 9.13 -8.32
CA SER A 422 12.18 8.27 -9.33
C SER A 422 11.01 7.49 -8.69
N PRO A 423 9.96 8.19 -8.22
CA PRO A 423 8.82 7.56 -7.55
C PRO A 423 8.10 6.56 -8.47
N LEU A 424 7.43 5.60 -7.85
CA LEU A 424 6.41 4.81 -8.54
C LEU A 424 5.19 5.70 -8.74
N HIS A 425 4.75 5.83 -9.99
CA HIS A 425 3.56 6.60 -10.34
C HIS A 425 2.66 5.79 -11.27
N THR A 426 1.36 6.02 -11.15
CA THR A 426 0.32 5.47 -12.02
C THR A 426 0.11 6.40 -13.20
N GLY A 427 0.65 6.03 -14.38
CA GLY A 427 0.42 6.78 -15.62
C GLY A 427 1.67 6.99 -16.47
N GLU A 428 1.47 7.51 -17.68
CA GLU A 428 2.55 7.70 -18.66
C GLU A 428 3.32 9.03 -18.52
N GLN A 429 2.86 9.91 -17.63
CA GLN A 429 3.43 11.27 -17.52
C GLN A 429 4.90 11.26 -17.07
N PHE A 430 5.34 10.21 -16.35
CA PHE A 430 6.71 10.10 -15.85
C PHE A 430 7.37 8.82 -16.33
N ARG A 431 8.34 8.95 -17.24
CA ARG A 431 9.31 7.88 -17.46
C ARG A 431 10.25 7.82 -16.25
N PRO A 432 10.56 6.64 -15.70
CA PRO A 432 11.57 6.51 -14.64
C PRO A 432 12.89 7.12 -15.09
N LEU A 433 13.52 7.92 -14.24
CA LEU A 433 14.84 8.49 -14.52
C LEU A 433 15.90 7.38 -14.49
N ASP A 434 16.87 7.42 -15.41
CA ASP A 434 18.01 6.49 -15.40
C ASP A 434 19.11 6.97 -14.43
N ILE A 435 18.77 6.93 -13.14
CA ILE A 435 19.66 7.35 -12.05
C ILE A 435 20.95 6.53 -12.02
N ARG A 436 20.92 5.29 -12.51
CA ARG A 436 22.11 4.45 -12.60
C ARG A 436 23.13 5.05 -13.56
N ALA A 437 22.69 5.53 -14.73
CA ALA A 437 23.57 6.18 -15.68
C ALA A 437 24.16 7.49 -15.10
N ASP A 438 23.35 8.29 -14.40
CA ASP A 438 23.82 9.47 -13.67
C ASP A 438 24.92 9.12 -12.67
N LEU A 439 24.68 8.14 -11.79
CA LEU A 439 25.67 7.74 -10.79
C LEU A 439 26.93 7.14 -11.41
N GLN A 440 26.82 6.39 -12.51
CA GLN A 440 27.98 5.89 -13.25
C GLN A 440 28.81 7.04 -13.80
N ALA A 441 28.18 8.10 -14.30
CA ALA A 441 28.88 9.30 -14.77
C ALA A 441 29.62 10.02 -13.63
N LEU A 442 28.99 10.16 -12.45
CA LEU A 442 29.64 10.77 -11.29
C LEU A 442 30.79 9.88 -10.75
N HIS A 443 30.60 8.57 -10.66
CA HIS A 443 31.64 7.64 -10.17
C HIS A 443 32.84 7.54 -11.14
N ALA A 444 32.63 7.80 -12.43
CA ALA A 444 33.72 7.86 -13.40
C ALA A 444 34.57 9.15 -13.28
N ALA A 445 34.06 10.20 -12.61
CA ALA A 445 34.75 11.46 -12.45
C ALA A 445 35.82 11.38 -11.35
N LYS A 446 37.09 11.41 -11.75
CA LYS A 446 38.23 11.44 -10.81
C LYS A 446 38.16 12.72 -9.95
N GLY A 447 38.37 12.57 -8.65
CA GLY A 447 38.34 13.70 -7.71
C GLY A 447 36.94 14.06 -7.22
N VAL A 448 35.89 13.31 -7.59
CA VAL A 448 34.53 13.49 -7.05
C VAL A 448 34.20 12.34 -6.10
N LEU A 449 33.58 12.67 -4.97
CA LEU A 449 32.98 11.74 -4.02
C LEU A 449 31.49 12.01 -3.99
N THR A 450 30.67 10.96 -3.98
CA THR A 450 29.22 11.07 -4.03
C THR A 450 28.57 10.49 -2.80
N GLU A 451 27.72 11.30 -2.16
CA GLU A 451 26.78 10.84 -1.16
C GLU A 451 25.40 10.76 -1.81
N VAL A 452 24.86 9.55 -1.96
CA VAL A 452 23.59 9.33 -2.65
C VAL A 452 22.45 9.22 -1.65
N ARG A 453 21.35 9.92 -1.89
CA ARG A 453 20.10 9.88 -1.11
C ARG A 453 18.89 9.94 -2.05
N VAL A 454 17.79 9.31 -1.65
CA VAL A 454 16.49 9.54 -2.27
C VAL A 454 16.01 10.93 -1.86
N ALA A 455 15.45 11.67 -2.80
CA ALA A 455 14.89 12.99 -2.60
C ALA A 455 13.50 12.87 -1.96
N THR A 456 13.48 12.66 -0.64
CA THR A 456 12.31 12.94 0.21
C THR A 456 12.48 14.30 0.89
N VAL A 457 11.39 14.87 1.41
CA VAL A 457 11.44 16.14 2.14
C VAL A 457 12.41 16.02 3.32
N GLU A 458 12.27 14.96 4.10
CA GLU A 458 13.05 14.70 5.31
C GLU A 458 14.54 14.57 4.97
N ARG A 459 14.89 13.83 3.92
CA ARG A 459 16.29 13.65 3.50
C ARG A 459 16.91 14.93 2.97
N LEU A 460 16.14 15.74 2.25
CA LEU A 460 16.61 17.08 1.87
C LEU A 460 16.88 17.93 3.12
N ARG A 461 15.96 17.93 4.10
CA ARG A 461 16.16 18.66 5.36
C ARG A 461 17.44 18.20 6.04
N GLU A 462 17.64 16.90 6.24
CA GLU A 462 18.87 16.35 6.82
C GLU A 462 20.13 16.84 6.10
N VAL A 463 20.12 16.85 4.76
CA VAL A 463 21.25 17.31 3.95
C VAL A 463 21.52 18.81 4.10
N LEU A 464 20.48 19.63 4.23
CA LEU A 464 20.58 21.07 4.42
C LEU A 464 21.04 21.44 5.83
N PHE A 465 20.56 20.72 6.85
CA PHE A 465 20.93 20.93 8.25
C PHE A 465 22.30 20.33 8.62
N ALA A 466 22.83 19.41 7.81
CA ALA A 466 24.15 18.81 8.05
C ALA A 466 25.26 19.88 8.12
N ARG A 467 26.15 19.74 9.10
CA ARG A 467 27.33 20.59 9.26
C ARG A 467 28.61 19.73 9.15
N PRO A 468 29.56 20.07 8.25
CA PRO A 468 29.51 21.18 7.28
C PRO A 468 28.42 20.98 6.21
N GLY A 469 27.93 22.12 5.70
CA GLY A 469 26.90 22.17 4.66
C GLY A 469 27.32 21.44 3.36
N PRO A 470 26.38 21.19 2.44
CA PRO A 470 26.60 20.35 1.26
C PRO A 470 27.69 20.84 0.32
N GLY A 471 27.93 22.14 0.21
CA GLY A 471 28.80 22.71 -0.81
C GLY A 471 28.20 22.53 -2.20
N VAL A 472 28.24 21.31 -2.74
CA VAL A 472 27.60 20.92 -4.00
C VAL A 472 26.40 20.00 -3.74
N LEU A 473 25.21 20.49 -4.05
CA LEU A 473 23.95 19.74 -3.98
C LEU A 473 23.48 19.44 -5.40
N HIS A 474 23.31 18.16 -5.74
CA HIS A 474 22.69 17.73 -7.00
C HIS A 474 21.29 17.20 -6.73
N ILE A 475 20.30 17.63 -7.50
CA ILE A 475 18.93 17.09 -7.45
C ILE A 475 18.51 16.61 -8.86
N SER A 476 18.30 15.31 -9.02
CA SER A 476 17.71 14.69 -10.23
C SER A 476 16.26 14.32 -9.95
N ALA A 477 15.31 15.02 -10.58
CA ALA A 477 13.88 14.80 -10.38
C ALA A 477 13.07 15.30 -11.58
N HIS A 478 11.80 14.90 -11.69
CA HIS A 478 10.89 15.44 -12.69
C HIS A 478 10.37 16.81 -12.27
N CYS A 479 10.28 17.74 -13.23
CA CYS A 479 9.64 19.04 -13.02
C CYS A 479 8.37 19.10 -13.89
N LEU A 480 7.26 19.47 -13.28
CA LEU A 480 5.96 19.62 -13.91
C LEU A 480 5.56 21.08 -14.00
N SER A 481 4.72 21.40 -14.97
CA SER A 481 4.05 22.69 -15.08
C SER A 481 2.54 22.45 -15.07
N LEU A 482 1.87 22.89 -14.01
CA LEU A 482 0.42 22.78 -13.82
C LEU A 482 -0.14 24.15 -13.47
N GLY A 483 -1.18 24.62 -14.18
CA GLY A 483 -1.78 25.94 -13.93
C GLY A 483 -0.79 27.10 -14.04
N GLY A 484 0.24 26.99 -14.88
CA GLY A 484 1.32 27.99 -14.99
C GLY A 484 2.35 27.98 -13.85
N SER A 485 2.13 27.18 -12.80
CA SER A 485 3.07 26.98 -11.70
C SER A 485 3.97 25.76 -11.95
N GLN A 486 5.21 25.83 -11.48
CA GLN A 486 6.17 24.74 -11.60
C GLN A 486 6.30 23.96 -10.30
N PHE A 487 6.28 22.63 -10.40
CA PHE A 487 6.37 21.70 -9.27
C PHE A 487 7.50 20.71 -9.50
N LEU A 488 8.21 20.39 -8.43
CA LEU A 488 9.24 19.37 -8.42
C LEU A 488 8.69 18.09 -7.79
N ILE A 489 8.96 16.95 -8.43
CA ILE A 489 8.50 15.64 -7.94
C ILE A 489 9.54 15.03 -7.03
N PHE A 490 9.20 14.91 -5.76
CA PHE A 490 9.92 14.19 -4.71
C PHE A 490 9.33 12.80 -4.52
N GLU A 491 9.99 12.00 -3.68
CA GLU A 491 9.47 10.73 -3.21
C GLU A 491 8.95 10.82 -1.78
N GLU A 492 7.86 10.11 -1.52
CA GLU A 492 7.44 9.75 -0.18
C GLU A 492 8.28 8.59 0.37
N THR A 493 8.23 8.36 1.67
CA THR A 493 8.89 7.23 2.34
C THR A 493 8.48 5.87 1.76
N GLY A 494 7.24 5.75 1.27
CA GLY A 494 6.72 4.56 0.59
C GLY A 494 7.12 4.41 -0.88
N GLY A 495 7.88 5.35 -1.45
CA GLY A 495 8.27 5.37 -2.87
C GLY A 495 7.22 6.00 -3.81
N GLY A 496 6.15 6.58 -3.25
CA GLY A 496 5.14 7.34 -4.00
C GLY A 496 5.66 8.71 -4.43
N ALA A 497 4.96 9.37 -5.36
CA ALA A 497 5.31 10.71 -5.83
C ALA A 497 4.73 11.79 -4.92
N TYR A 498 5.55 12.78 -4.55
CA TYR A 498 5.14 13.95 -3.79
C TYR A 498 5.46 15.23 -4.58
N MET A 499 4.47 16.09 -4.77
CA MET A 499 4.65 17.35 -5.52
C MET A 499 5.06 18.47 -4.59
N MET A 500 6.10 19.22 -4.95
CA MET A 500 6.61 20.31 -4.12
C MET A 500 6.78 21.60 -4.93
N ALA A 501 6.18 22.70 -4.47
CA ALA A 501 6.40 24.01 -5.07
C ALA A 501 7.75 24.61 -4.62
N ALA A 502 8.22 25.61 -5.36
CA ALA A 502 9.49 26.28 -5.04
C ALA A 502 9.47 26.96 -3.65
N ALA A 503 8.31 27.47 -3.22
CA ALA A 503 8.14 28.10 -1.91
C ALA A 503 8.29 27.08 -0.77
N ASP A 504 7.65 25.92 -0.89
CA ASP A 504 7.71 24.85 0.12
C ASP A 504 9.12 24.26 0.19
N LEU A 505 9.75 24.09 -0.97
CA LEU A 505 11.15 23.65 -1.07
C LEU A 505 12.10 24.66 -0.42
N ALA A 506 11.86 25.95 -0.62
CA ALA A 506 12.64 27.01 0.03
C ALA A 506 12.50 26.96 1.56
N ALA A 507 11.29 26.67 2.06
CA ALA A 507 10.99 26.51 3.48
C ALA A 507 11.54 25.22 4.10
N ALA A 508 12.05 24.26 3.31
CA ALA A 508 12.52 22.98 3.84
C ALA A 508 13.70 23.11 4.82
N GLY A 509 14.61 24.07 4.63
CA GLY A 509 15.75 24.23 5.54
C GLY A 509 16.69 25.36 5.14
N PRO A 510 17.79 25.55 5.87
CA PRO A 510 18.75 26.59 5.57
C PRO A 510 19.57 26.21 4.31
N TRP A 511 19.45 27.02 3.26
CA TRP A 511 20.19 26.84 2.01
C TRP A 511 21.58 27.50 2.02
N ASP A 512 21.97 28.11 3.15
CA ASP A 512 23.22 28.84 3.35
C ASP A 512 24.48 27.99 3.08
N GLY A 513 24.40 26.68 3.33
CA GLY A 513 25.46 25.71 3.10
C GLY A 513 25.57 25.19 1.66
N VAL A 514 24.67 25.60 0.76
CA VAL A 514 24.68 25.18 -0.66
C VAL A 514 25.41 26.25 -1.48
N GLU A 515 26.64 25.97 -1.90
CA GLU A 515 27.45 26.89 -2.73
C GLU A 515 27.16 26.75 -4.23
N LEU A 516 26.73 25.56 -4.65
CA LEU A 516 26.33 25.19 -6.00
C LEU A 516 25.16 24.20 -5.95
N LEU A 517 24.04 24.60 -6.55
CA LEU A 517 22.93 23.70 -6.87
C LEU A 517 23.07 23.18 -8.31
N VAL A 518 23.07 21.86 -8.51
CA VAL A 518 22.98 21.24 -9.83
C VAL A 518 21.60 20.62 -9.97
N PHE A 519 20.82 21.09 -10.92
CA PHE A 519 19.42 20.74 -11.07
C PHE A 519 19.11 20.33 -12.51
N LEU A 520 19.33 19.04 -12.82
CA LEU A 520 19.15 18.48 -14.16
C LEU A 520 17.75 17.91 -14.37
N SER A 521 16.73 18.71 -14.07
CA SER A 521 15.33 18.41 -14.34
C SER A 521 14.86 19.14 -15.62
N CYS A 522 13.87 18.59 -16.32
CA CYS A 522 13.35 19.17 -17.57
C CYS A 522 12.64 20.50 -17.33
N SER A 523 12.88 21.52 -18.16
CA SER A 523 12.20 22.83 -18.06
C SER A 523 12.32 23.51 -16.68
N SER A 524 13.42 23.27 -15.99
CA SER A 524 13.65 23.61 -14.59
C SER A 524 14.15 25.03 -14.33
N GLU A 525 14.41 25.81 -15.38
CA GLU A 525 14.96 27.15 -15.25
C GLU A 525 14.08 28.10 -14.42
N ALA A 526 12.77 28.14 -14.66
CA ALA A 526 11.89 29.04 -13.91
C ALA A 526 11.81 28.67 -12.42
N PHE A 527 11.70 27.37 -12.11
CA PHE A 527 11.74 26.83 -10.76
C PHE A 527 13.08 27.14 -10.08
N ALA A 528 14.21 26.93 -10.77
CA ALA A 528 15.54 27.20 -10.24
C ALA A 528 15.76 28.70 -9.97
N ARG A 529 15.27 29.58 -10.84
CA ARG A 529 15.33 31.04 -10.63
C ARG A 529 14.52 31.47 -9.40
N GLU A 530 13.32 30.92 -9.25
CA GLU A 530 12.46 31.21 -8.11
C GLU A 530 13.08 30.72 -6.80
N LEU A 531 13.56 29.47 -6.77
CA LEU A 531 14.28 28.92 -5.62
C LEU A 531 15.53 29.74 -5.29
N THR A 532 16.28 30.17 -6.31
CA THR A 532 17.46 31.02 -6.13
C THR A 532 17.11 32.35 -5.48
N ARG A 533 15.98 32.96 -5.88
CA ARG A 533 15.47 34.21 -5.32
C ARG A 533 15.01 34.05 -3.86
N LEU A 534 14.29 32.97 -3.56
CA LEU A 534 13.74 32.71 -2.23
C LEU A 534 14.83 32.31 -1.21
N CYS A 535 15.77 31.47 -1.62
CA CYS A 535 16.79 30.89 -0.74
C CYS A 535 18.09 31.70 -0.68
N GLY A 536 18.26 32.69 -1.55
CA GLY A 536 19.53 33.43 -1.70
C GLY A 536 20.67 32.56 -2.22
N LEU A 537 20.36 31.54 -3.05
CA LEU A 537 21.39 30.69 -3.64
C LEU A 537 22.31 31.52 -4.53
N ARG A 538 23.60 31.24 -4.46
CA ARG A 538 24.58 32.00 -5.24
C ARG A 538 24.70 31.49 -6.66
N ARG A 539 24.58 30.18 -6.87
CA ARG A 539 24.88 29.51 -8.14
C ARG A 539 23.98 28.31 -8.34
N ALA A 540 23.42 28.18 -9.54
CA ALA A 540 22.64 27.01 -9.92
C ALA A 540 22.88 26.63 -11.39
N VAL A 541 22.95 25.33 -11.68
CA VAL A 541 22.93 24.80 -13.05
C VAL A 541 21.55 24.20 -13.29
N CYS A 542 20.86 24.60 -14.35
CA CYS A 542 19.50 24.17 -14.66
C CYS A 542 19.27 24.04 -16.18
N CYS A 543 18.06 23.65 -16.58
CA CYS A 543 17.70 23.41 -17.98
C CYS A 543 16.51 24.28 -18.40
N SER A 544 16.60 24.94 -19.56
CA SER A 544 15.54 25.83 -20.05
C SER A 544 14.38 25.11 -20.75
N VAL A 545 14.61 23.87 -21.19
CA VAL A 545 13.63 23.06 -21.91
C VAL A 545 13.73 21.59 -21.49
N GLN A 546 12.86 20.76 -22.05
CA GLN A 546 12.97 19.31 -21.95
C GLN A 546 14.24 18.82 -22.66
N LEU A 547 14.99 17.94 -22.00
CA LEU A 547 16.23 17.38 -22.51
C LEU A 547 16.07 15.91 -22.86
N LEU A 548 16.94 15.42 -23.77
CA LEU A 548 17.13 13.99 -23.96
C LEU A 548 18.08 13.47 -22.87
N ASP A 549 17.78 12.30 -22.30
CA ASP A 549 18.61 11.68 -21.23
C ASP A 549 20.09 11.60 -21.64
N ARG A 550 20.36 11.17 -22.87
CA ARG A 550 21.73 11.14 -23.44
C ARG A 550 22.46 12.50 -23.42
N ALA A 551 21.74 13.61 -23.60
CA ALA A 551 22.33 14.95 -23.54
C ALA A 551 22.62 15.34 -22.10
N ALA A 552 21.69 15.05 -21.18
CA ALA A 552 21.86 15.26 -19.75
C ALA A 552 23.03 14.43 -19.20
N HIS A 553 23.13 13.15 -19.53
CA HIS A 553 24.23 12.27 -19.13
C HIS A 553 25.59 12.76 -19.66
N LEU A 554 25.66 13.16 -20.94
CA LEU A 554 26.90 13.67 -21.54
C LEU A 554 27.35 14.98 -20.86
N PHE A 555 26.41 15.88 -20.60
CA PHE A 555 26.67 17.11 -19.85
C PHE A 555 27.16 16.79 -18.44
N CYS A 556 26.41 15.96 -17.69
CA CYS A 556 26.69 15.58 -16.31
C CYS A 556 28.07 14.93 -16.15
N ALA A 557 28.38 13.93 -16.99
CA ALA A 557 29.68 13.26 -16.99
C ALA A 557 30.83 14.23 -17.20
N THR A 558 30.72 15.10 -18.22
CA THR A 558 31.78 16.05 -18.56
C THR A 558 31.92 17.15 -17.50
N PHE A 559 30.80 17.63 -16.97
CA PHE A 559 30.74 18.65 -15.93
C PHE A 559 31.44 18.19 -14.66
N TYR A 560 31.11 17.00 -14.16
CA TYR A 560 31.73 16.45 -12.96
C TYR A 560 33.19 16.04 -13.17
N GLN A 561 33.57 15.58 -14.36
CA GLN A 561 34.99 15.37 -14.69
C GLN A 561 35.80 16.67 -14.61
N ALA A 562 35.26 17.78 -15.14
CA ALA A 562 35.91 19.08 -15.04
C ALA A 562 35.96 19.59 -13.58
N LEU A 563 34.86 19.40 -12.83
CA LEU A 563 34.75 19.81 -11.43
C LEU A 563 35.71 19.03 -10.52
N GLY A 564 35.84 17.72 -10.71
CA GLY A 564 36.76 16.86 -9.95
C GLY A 564 38.24 17.15 -10.17
N VAL A 565 38.59 17.76 -11.31
CA VAL A 565 39.94 18.30 -11.58
C VAL A 565 40.11 19.73 -11.07
N ASN A 566 39.16 20.21 -10.26
CA ASN A 566 39.17 21.53 -9.60
C ASN A 566 39.25 22.72 -10.60
N ARG A 567 38.53 22.60 -11.72
CA ARG A 567 38.33 23.73 -12.67
C ARG A 567 37.31 24.72 -12.10
N ALA A 568 37.36 25.96 -12.58
CA ALA A 568 36.37 26.98 -12.23
C ALA A 568 34.98 26.61 -12.78
N LEU A 569 33.91 26.91 -12.04
CA LEU A 569 32.53 26.50 -12.41
C LEU A 569 32.12 26.91 -13.83
N LEU A 570 32.36 28.17 -14.22
CA LEU A 570 32.06 28.65 -15.56
C LEU A 570 32.80 27.82 -16.63
N THR A 571 34.06 27.47 -16.36
CA THR A 571 34.84 26.59 -17.24
C THR A 571 34.26 25.17 -17.27
N CYS A 572 33.83 24.62 -16.14
CA CYS A 572 33.18 23.31 -16.09
C CYS A 572 31.90 23.29 -16.95
N HIS A 573 31.07 24.33 -16.82
CA HIS A 573 29.83 24.49 -17.58
C HIS A 573 30.08 24.61 -19.09
N GLU A 574 31.04 25.43 -19.50
CA GLU A 574 31.38 25.60 -20.93
C GLU A 574 32.03 24.36 -21.55
N ILE A 575 32.89 23.63 -20.81
CA ILE A 575 33.43 22.34 -21.27
C ILE A 575 32.28 21.33 -21.48
N ALA A 576 31.34 21.25 -20.53
CA ALA A 576 30.19 20.35 -20.63
C ALA A 576 29.28 20.71 -21.81
N ARG A 577 29.00 22.01 -22.03
CA ARG A 577 28.24 22.47 -23.23
C ARG A 577 28.98 22.17 -24.52
N ALA A 578 30.30 22.37 -24.57
CA ALA A 578 31.11 22.06 -25.73
C ALA A 578 31.07 20.55 -26.06
N ALA A 579 31.08 19.69 -25.04
CA ALA A 579 30.94 18.24 -25.24
C ALA A 579 29.57 17.87 -25.83
N VAL A 580 28.47 18.44 -25.31
CA VAL A 580 27.13 18.24 -25.88
C VAL A 580 27.07 18.75 -27.32
N ARG A 581 27.60 19.94 -27.59
CA ARG A 581 27.65 20.54 -28.93
C ARG A 581 28.49 19.73 -29.91
N GLY A 582 29.52 19.05 -29.42
CA GLY A 582 30.40 18.17 -30.21
C GLY A 582 29.81 16.77 -30.47
N SER A 583 28.62 16.45 -29.93
CA SER A 583 27.97 15.17 -30.18
C SER A 583 27.69 14.98 -31.68
N PRO A 584 27.95 13.78 -32.25
CA PRO A 584 27.62 13.48 -33.64
C PRO A 584 26.11 13.45 -33.90
N ASP A 585 25.29 13.38 -32.85
CA ASP A 585 23.84 13.35 -32.96
C ASP A 585 23.24 14.77 -32.98
N PRO A 586 22.56 15.18 -34.08
CA PRO A 586 21.95 16.50 -34.23
C PRO A 586 20.89 16.84 -33.16
N ALA A 587 20.17 15.84 -32.64
CA ALA A 587 19.18 16.06 -31.60
C ALA A 587 19.82 16.20 -30.21
N VAL A 588 21.08 15.77 -30.02
CA VAL A 588 21.86 16.07 -28.80
C VAL A 588 22.54 17.42 -28.91
N ASN A 589 23.22 17.69 -30.03
CA ASN A 589 24.05 18.90 -30.16
C ASN A 589 23.24 20.20 -30.11
N SER A 590 21.99 20.18 -30.59
CA SER A 590 21.06 21.31 -30.55
C SER A 590 20.60 21.67 -29.12
N LEU A 591 20.82 20.78 -28.15
CA LEU A 591 20.48 21.00 -26.74
C LEU A 591 21.60 21.65 -25.92
N ALA A 592 22.80 21.85 -26.49
CA ALA A 592 23.94 22.40 -25.76
C ALA A 592 23.69 23.78 -25.15
N ASP A 593 22.89 24.62 -25.82
CA ASP A 593 22.56 25.97 -25.35
C ASP A 593 21.39 26.01 -24.37
N LYS A 594 20.83 24.85 -24.04
CA LYS A 594 19.69 24.70 -23.12
C LYS A 594 20.11 24.49 -21.66
N PHE A 595 21.39 24.19 -21.43
CA PHE A 595 21.97 24.14 -20.09
C PHE A 595 22.35 25.55 -19.64
N VAL A 596 21.73 26.02 -18.56
CA VAL A 596 21.85 27.39 -18.06
C VAL A 596 22.61 27.40 -16.74
N LEU A 597 23.52 28.35 -16.58
CA LEU A 597 24.18 28.65 -15.31
C LEU A 597 23.61 29.96 -14.77
N LEU A 598 22.97 29.89 -13.60
CA LEU A 598 22.46 31.02 -12.83
C LEU A 598 23.52 31.45 -11.82
N GLY A 599 23.66 32.77 -11.61
CA GLY A 599 24.41 33.31 -10.48
C GLY A 599 25.86 33.75 -10.73
N GLU A 600 26.33 33.85 -11.98
CA GLU A 600 27.62 34.52 -12.25
C GLU A 600 27.61 35.32 -13.58
N PRO A 601 27.91 36.63 -13.53
CA PRO A 601 28.79 37.26 -14.51
C PRO A 601 30.01 37.93 -13.85
N ALA A 602 31.12 37.96 -14.61
CA ALA A 602 32.49 38.36 -14.24
C ALA A 602 32.66 39.76 -13.59
N PRO A 603 33.78 39.99 -12.87
CA PRO A 603 34.02 41.20 -12.08
C PRO A 603 34.23 42.42 -12.98
N MET A 604 33.35 43.40 -12.85
CA MET A 604 33.60 44.78 -13.29
C MET A 604 33.64 45.63 -12.02
N THR A 605 34.81 46.20 -11.72
CA THR A 605 35.07 47.24 -10.71
C THR A 605 35.21 46.86 -9.21
N SER A 606 35.97 45.83 -8.84
CA SER A 606 36.62 45.85 -7.51
C SER A 606 38.03 45.29 -7.55
N SER A 607 38.93 45.95 -6.84
CA SER A 607 40.40 45.83 -6.90
C SER A 607 40.97 44.62 -6.15
N THR A 608 40.20 43.54 -6.03
CA THR A 608 40.70 42.23 -5.61
C THR A 608 40.45 41.25 -6.75
N PRO A 609 41.45 40.47 -7.20
CA PRO A 609 41.24 39.53 -8.29
C PRO A 609 40.10 38.57 -7.91
N GLY A 610 38.96 38.73 -8.58
CA GLY A 610 37.74 37.98 -8.33
C GLY A 610 38.02 36.50 -8.48
N ALA A 611 38.12 35.79 -7.36
CA ALA A 611 38.37 34.36 -7.35
C ALA A 611 37.16 33.66 -7.98
N MET A 612 37.33 33.16 -9.21
CA MET A 612 36.35 32.25 -9.82
C MET A 612 36.07 31.11 -8.85
N TRP A 613 34.80 30.80 -8.60
CA TRP A 613 34.45 29.81 -7.60
C TRP A 613 35.00 28.43 -7.94
N ARG A 614 35.50 27.77 -6.89
CA ARG A 614 35.97 26.39 -6.89
C ARG A 614 35.44 25.69 -5.64
N PRO A 615 35.04 24.41 -5.74
CA PRO A 615 34.57 23.67 -4.58
C PRO A 615 35.67 23.51 -3.53
N ALA A 616 35.31 23.63 -2.26
CA ALA A 616 36.21 23.32 -1.15
C ALA A 616 36.52 21.81 -1.13
N PRO A 617 37.80 21.42 -1.01
CA PRO A 617 38.15 20.00 -0.99
C PRO A 617 37.86 19.37 0.37
N VAL A 618 37.39 18.13 0.35
CA VAL A 618 37.16 17.31 1.54
C VAL A 618 38.30 16.29 1.70
N LEU A 619 38.80 16.14 2.92
CA LEU A 619 39.89 15.21 3.27
C LEU A 619 39.38 13.88 3.84
N VAL A 620 38.12 13.83 4.29
CA VAL A 620 37.49 12.64 4.85
C VAL A 620 36.74 11.91 3.75
N LEU A 621 37.09 10.65 3.53
CA LEU A 621 36.34 9.76 2.64
C LEU A 621 34.98 9.46 3.30
N PRO A 622 33.85 9.74 2.63
CA PRO A 622 32.55 9.24 3.06
C PRO A 622 32.55 7.70 3.01
N ASP A 623 31.56 7.11 3.68
CA ASP A 623 31.30 5.67 3.59
C ASP A 623 31.34 5.18 2.14
N PRO A 624 31.79 3.92 1.91
CA PRO A 624 31.99 3.39 0.57
C PRO A 624 30.76 3.61 -0.30
N LEU A 625 31.00 4.12 -1.52
CA LEU A 625 29.98 4.50 -2.49
C LEU A 625 28.88 3.44 -2.59
N PRO A 626 27.61 3.82 -2.42
CA PRO A 626 26.53 2.87 -2.48
C PRO A 626 26.50 2.24 -3.88
N HIS A 627 26.47 0.91 -3.91
CA HIS A 627 26.39 0.14 -5.14
C HIS A 627 24.92 0.01 -5.53
N TRP A 628 24.59 0.35 -6.78
CA TRP A 628 23.26 0.05 -7.29
C TRP A 628 23.16 -1.47 -7.45
N PRO A 629 22.15 -2.13 -6.84
CA PRO A 629 22.02 -3.56 -6.97
C PRO A 629 21.80 -3.94 -8.44
N LEU A 630 22.42 -5.04 -8.87
CA LEU A 630 22.40 -5.51 -10.27
C LEU A 630 21.06 -6.17 -10.64
N TRP A 631 19.95 -5.51 -10.33
CA TRP A 631 18.64 -5.93 -10.83
C TRP A 631 18.47 -5.37 -12.25
N PRO A 632 18.40 -6.21 -13.29
CA PRO A 632 18.01 -5.72 -14.60
C PRO A 632 16.55 -5.27 -14.53
N ARG A 633 16.23 -4.20 -15.25
CA ARG A 633 14.83 -3.81 -15.48
C ARG A 633 14.12 -4.89 -16.29
N VAL A 634 12.85 -5.09 -16.02
CA VAL A 634 11.96 -5.89 -16.82
C VAL A 634 11.48 -5.04 -17.98
N ASP A 635 11.75 -5.52 -19.19
CA ASP A 635 11.30 -4.87 -20.42
C ASP A 635 9.78 -4.69 -20.42
N ASP A 636 9.34 -3.49 -20.77
CA ASP A 636 7.92 -3.15 -20.95
C ASP A 636 7.03 -3.44 -19.74
N PHE A 637 7.56 -3.35 -18.51
CA PHE A 637 6.76 -3.49 -17.29
C PHE A 637 5.70 -2.37 -17.17
N VAL A 638 4.43 -2.75 -16.97
CA VAL A 638 3.27 -1.85 -16.97
C VAL A 638 2.22 -2.27 -15.94
N GLY A 639 1.43 -1.32 -15.44
CA GLY A 639 0.17 -1.57 -14.72
C GLY A 639 0.27 -2.16 -13.32
N ARG A 640 1.43 -2.05 -12.65
CA ARG A 640 1.69 -2.71 -11.36
C ARG A 640 2.29 -1.80 -10.28
N GLN A 641 2.45 -0.52 -10.59
CA GLN A 641 3.05 0.47 -9.71
C GLN A 641 2.24 0.64 -8.42
N SER A 642 0.91 0.69 -8.52
CA SER A 642 0.01 0.77 -7.36
C SER A 642 0.19 -0.43 -6.43
N LEU A 643 0.22 -1.64 -6.98
CA LEU A 643 0.44 -2.85 -6.18
C LEU A 643 1.83 -2.89 -5.54
N GLN A 644 2.87 -2.40 -6.23
CA GLN A 644 4.20 -2.26 -5.65
C GLN A 644 4.20 -1.30 -4.45
N LEU A 645 3.52 -0.15 -4.57
CA LEU A 645 3.35 0.80 -3.46
C LEU A 645 2.57 0.18 -2.29
N SER A 646 1.45 -0.49 -2.56
CA SER A 646 0.66 -1.17 -1.53
C SER A 646 1.48 -2.26 -0.83
N LEU A 647 2.26 -3.04 -1.56
CA LEU A 647 3.13 -4.06 -0.98
C LEU A 647 4.23 -3.45 -0.11
N ALA A 648 4.82 -2.33 -0.54
CA ALA A 648 5.83 -1.61 0.24
C ALA A 648 5.26 -1.05 1.56
N LYS A 649 4.04 -0.50 1.52
CA LYS A 649 3.30 -0.08 2.71
C LYS A 649 2.99 -1.26 3.63
N LEU A 650 2.52 -2.39 3.08
CA LEU A 650 2.29 -3.60 3.88
C LEU A 650 3.57 -4.07 4.59
N PHE A 651 4.75 -3.86 3.98
CA PHE A 651 6.02 -4.26 4.61
C PHE A 651 6.36 -3.41 5.84
N GLU A 652 5.71 -2.26 6.04
CA GLU A 652 5.80 -1.45 7.27
C GLU A 652 5.25 -2.19 8.48
N GLN A 653 4.23 -3.02 8.27
CA GLN A 653 3.53 -3.72 9.34
C GLN A 653 3.86 -5.21 9.36
N ARG A 654 4.34 -5.76 8.25
CA ARG A 654 4.50 -7.20 8.05
C ARG A 654 5.87 -7.52 7.50
N ARG A 655 6.48 -8.57 8.02
CA ARG A 655 7.82 -9.01 7.60
C ARG A 655 7.78 -10.16 6.60
N ALA A 656 6.65 -10.82 6.41
CA ALA A 656 6.52 -11.95 5.50
C ALA A 656 5.25 -11.83 4.65
N MET A 657 5.39 -12.05 3.34
CA MET A 657 4.27 -12.01 2.40
C MET A 657 4.37 -13.12 1.37
N CYS A 658 3.22 -13.56 0.86
CA CYS A 658 3.11 -14.49 -0.26
C CYS A 658 2.34 -13.85 -1.40
N LEU A 659 3.05 -13.46 -2.47
CA LEU A 659 2.47 -13.00 -3.73
C LEU A 659 2.06 -14.22 -4.57
N TRP A 660 0.76 -14.48 -4.68
CA TRP A 660 0.26 -15.65 -5.38
C TRP A 660 -0.57 -15.30 -6.61
N GLY A 661 -0.72 -16.26 -7.52
CA GLY A 661 -1.57 -16.09 -8.70
C GLY A 661 -1.29 -17.12 -9.78
N ALA A 662 -2.14 -17.19 -10.80
CA ALA A 662 -2.02 -18.14 -11.90
C ALA A 662 -0.65 -18.08 -12.62
N ARG A 663 -0.34 -19.14 -13.38
CA ARG A 663 0.87 -19.19 -14.21
C ARG A 663 0.82 -18.07 -15.26
N GLY A 664 1.95 -17.39 -15.47
CA GLY A 664 2.07 -16.32 -16.46
C GLY A 664 1.62 -14.94 -15.98
N LEU A 665 1.11 -14.79 -14.75
CA LEU A 665 0.65 -13.48 -14.24
C LEU A 665 1.76 -12.42 -14.03
N GLY A 666 3.02 -12.78 -14.26
CA GLY A 666 4.14 -11.84 -14.13
C GLY A 666 4.72 -11.70 -12.72
N LYS A 667 4.56 -12.71 -11.84
CA LYS A 667 5.10 -12.68 -10.46
C LYS A 667 6.62 -12.45 -10.42
N THR A 668 7.39 -13.20 -11.21
CA THR A 668 8.85 -13.01 -11.32
C THR A 668 9.19 -11.59 -11.78
N ALA A 669 8.53 -11.11 -12.84
CA ALA A 669 8.72 -9.76 -13.34
C ALA A 669 8.41 -8.69 -12.28
N PHE A 670 7.31 -8.86 -11.55
CA PHE A 670 6.93 -8.00 -10.43
C PHE A 670 8.02 -7.98 -9.36
N CYS A 671 8.50 -9.14 -8.93
CA CYS A 671 9.56 -9.24 -7.94
C CYS A 671 10.87 -8.59 -8.38
N HIS A 672 11.25 -8.75 -9.66
CA HIS A 672 12.43 -8.09 -10.21
C HIS A 672 12.32 -6.57 -10.17
N GLU A 673 11.20 -6.00 -10.62
CA GLU A 673 10.98 -4.54 -10.59
C GLU A 673 10.84 -4.01 -9.16
N PHE A 674 10.18 -4.77 -8.28
CA PHE A 674 10.07 -4.43 -6.87
C PHE A 674 11.44 -4.40 -6.19
N CYS A 675 12.27 -5.42 -6.42
CA CYS A 675 13.66 -5.45 -5.93
C CYS A 675 14.45 -4.29 -6.53
N HIS A 676 14.42 -4.10 -7.85
CA HIS A 676 15.13 -3.02 -8.53
C HIS A 676 14.81 -1.65 -7.91
N HIS A 677 13.51 -1.36 -7.71
CA HIS A 677 13.08 -0.09 -7.17
C HIS A 677 13.43 0.04 -5.69
N PHE A 678 12.95 -0.85 -4.81
CA PHE A 678 13.06 -0.66 -3.36
C PHE A 678 14.43 -0.98 -2.75
N SER A 679 15.32 -1.63 -3.49
CA SER A 679 16.73 -1.82 -3.07
C SER A 679 17.69 -0.78 -3.64
N ALA A 680 17.20 0.16 -4.45
CA ALA A 680 18.02 1.26 -4.93
C ALA A 680 18.61 2.07 -3.74
N PRO A 681 19.84 2.57 -3.88
CA PRO A 681 20.57 3.22 -2.79
C PRO A 681 19.95 4.54 -2.35
N GLY A 682 20.43 5.05 -1.22
CA GLY A 682 20.05 6.37 -0.73
C GLY A 682 18.89 6.37 0.26
N GLY A 683 18.70 5.28 0.99
CA GLY A 683 17.75 5.21 2.10
C GLY A 683 16.36 4.69 1.73
N ARG A 684 16.20 4.04 0.57
CA ARG A 684 15.00 3.22 0.32
C ARG A 684 14.90 2.09 1.32
N ARG A 685 13.67 1.57 1.46
CA ARG A 685 13.31 0.54 2.42
C ARG A 685 14.29 -0.64 2.48
N PHE A 686 14.69 -1.18 1.33
CA PHE A 686 15.58 -2.34 1.25
C PHE A 686 16.97 -1.98 0.72
N SER A 687 17.43 -0.76 0.99
CA SER A 687 18.76 -0.28 0.56
C SER A 687 19.92 -1.05 1.19
N ALA A 688 19.69 -1.80 2.29
CA ALA A 688 20.66 -2.75 2.82
C ALA A 688 20.86 -3.97 1.90
N GLY A 689 19.88 -4.29 1.06
CA GLY A 689 19.95 -5.34 0.05
C GLY A 689 18.58 -5.93 -0.27
N ALA A 690 18.41 -6.35 -1.53
CA ALA A 690 17.39 -7.29 -1.93
C ALA A 690 18.05 -8.46 -2.65
N PHE A 691 17.58 -9.67 -2.38
CA PHE A 691 18.11 -10.94 -2.88
C PHE A 691 16.97 -11.76 -3.44
N LEU A 692 17.14 -12.41 -4.59
CA LEU A 692 16.09 -13.21 -5.22
C LEU A 692 16.64 -14.59 -5.53
N LEU A 693 16.00 -15.61 -4.99
CA LEU A 693 16.26 -16.99 -5.31
C LEU A 693 15.07 -17.60 -6.04
N ASP A 694 15.33 -18.21 -7.18
CA ASP A 694 14.39 -19.15 -7.77
C ASP A 694 14.46 -20.46 -6.98
N TYR A 695 13.35 -20.81 -6.33
CA TYR A 695 13.22 -22.03 -5.56
C TYR A 695 13.58 -23.26 -6.39
N THR A 696 13.18 -23.31 -7.66
CA THR A 696 13.41 -24.51 -8.47
C THR A 696 14.88 -24.70 -8.80
N SER A 697 15.63 -23.62 -9.02
CA SER A 697 17.08 -23.65 -9.21
C SER A 697 17.81 -23.94 -7.90
N ALA A 698 17.42 -23.31 -6.79
CA ALA A 698 18.05 -23.48 -5.49
C ALA A 698 17.83 -24.89 -4.90
N ALA A 699 16.64 -25.46 -5.06
CA ALA A 699 16.31 -26.80 -4.57
C ALA A 699 16.91 -27.93 -5.44
N ARG A 700 17.27 -27.64 -6.71
CA ARG A 700 17.85 -28.62 -7.65
C ARG A 700 19.39 -28.64 -7.68
N GLY A 701 20.05 -28.03 -6.71
CA GLY A 701 21.52 -27.98 -6.61
C GLY A 701 22.21 -29.34 -6.83
N ILE A 702 23.50 -29.29 -7.21
CA ILE A 702 24.32 -30.31 -7.91
C ILE A 702 24.31 -31.73 -7.28
N SER A 703 23.87 -31.88 -6.04
CA SER A 703 23.63 -33.19 -5.40
C SER A 703 22.22 -33.22 -4.83
N GLY A 704 21.34 -34.04 -5.43
CA GLY A 704 19.94 -34.16 -5.03
C GLY A 704 19.74 -34.37 -3.52
N GLU A 705 18.63 -33.81 -3.00
CA GLU A 705 18.06 -34.06 -1.68
C GLU A 705 18.92 -33.70 -0.45
N HIS A 706 19.97 -32.88 -0.58
CA HIS A 706 20.66 -32.40 0.63
C HIS A 706 19.83 -31.31 1.33
N PRO A 707 19.51 -31.42 2.63
CA PRO A 707 18.67 -30.46 3.37
C PRO A 707 19.24 -29.04 3.41
N ASP A 708 20.55 -28.89 3.19
CA ASP A 708 21.24 -27.59 3.17
C ASP A 708 21.51 -27.04 1.76
N ALA A 709 21.02 -27.66 0.69
CA ALA A 709 21.23 -27.16 -0.67
C ALA A 709 20.67 -25.75 -0.85
N PHE A 710 19.46 -25.50 -0.34
CA PHE A 710 18.84 -24.17 -0.36
C PHE A 710 19.62 -23.16 0.48
N ALA A 711 20.04 -23.53 1.69
CA ALA A 711 20.82 -22.66 2.57
C ALA A 711 22.17 -22.27 1.94
N SER A 712 22.79 -23.20 1.20
CA SER A 712 24.04 -22.95 0.48
C SER A 712 23.82 -21.99 -0.68
N ALA A 713 22.79 -22.23 -1.51
CA ALA A 713 22.44 -21.34 -2.62
C ALA A 713 22.10 -19.92 -2.15
N LEU A 714 21.37 -19.80 -1.04
CA LEU A 714 21.07 -18.51 -0.42
C LEU A 714 22.34 -17.83 0.10
N LEU A 715 23.23 -18.56 0.79
CA LEU A 715 24.48 -17.99 1.27
C LEU A 715 25.38 -17.52 0.11
N ASP A 716 25.40 -18.26 -0.99
CA ASP A 716 26.14 -17.88 -2.19
C ASP A 716 25.53 -16.62 -2.83
N GLU A 717 24.20 -16.53 -2.97
CA GLU A 717 23.51 -15.33 -3.45
C GLU A 717 23.80 -14.11 -2.54
N LEU A 718 23.79 -14.30 -1.21
CA LEU A 718 24.14 -13.26 -0.24
C LEU A 718 25.60 -12.81 -0.40
N ARG A 719 26.54 -13.72 -0.68
CA ARG A 719 27.96 -13.39 -0.91
C ARG A 719 28.19 -12.72 -2.25
N GLU A 720 27.58 -13.24 -3.30
CA GLU A 720 27.70 -12.74 -4.67
C GLU A 720 27.11 -11.35 -4.85
N ARG A 721 26.06 -11.01 -4.10
CA ARG A 721 25.42 -9.68 -4.17
C ARG A 721 25.74 -8.78 -3.00
N GLY A 722 25.99 -9.34 -1.82
CA GLY A 722 26.39 -8.61 -0.61
C GLY A 722 27.89 -8.33 -0.53
N GLN A 723 28.60 -8.29 -1.68
CA GLN A 723 30.06 -8.33 -1.92
C GLN A 723 30.98 -7.47 -1.03
N ARG A 724 30.44 -6.63 -0.15
CA ARG A 724 31.21 -5.74 0.74
C ARG A 724 31.02 -5.99 2.22
N THR A 725 29.89 -6.58 2.64
CA THR A 725 29.54 -6.68 4.07
C THR A 725 29.95 -8.03 4.65
N LEU A 726 29.83 -9.09 3.85
CA LEU A 726 30.11 -10.46 4.27
C LEU A 726 31.59 -10.79 4.08
N ALA A 727 32.45 -10.19 4.92
CA ALA A 727 33.86 -10.55 4.95
C ALA A 727 34.01 -12.06 5.21
N SER A 728 34.98 -12.69 4.53
CA SER A 728 35.28 -14.12 4.60
C SER A 728 35.48 -14.58 6.05
N GLU A 729 34.43 -15.14 6.66
CA GLU A 729 34.54 -15.83 7.95
C GLU A 729 35.20 -17.20 7.81
N GLU A 730 35.73 -17.69 8.94
CA GLU A 730 36.23 -19.05 9.13
C GLU A 730 35.22 -20.12 8.65
N PRO A 731 35.66 -21.37 8.37
CA PRO A 731 34.77 -22.44 7.92
C PRO A 731 33.73 -22.81 8.98
N ALA A 732 32.61 -22.08 8.98
CA ALA A 732 31.43 -22.36 9.77
C ALA A 732 30.44 -23.25 8.99
N PRO A 733 29.59 -24.04 9.68
CA PRO A 733 28.47 -24.72 9.04
C PRO A 733 27.59 -23.72 8.27
N VAL A 734 27.06 -24.13 7.11
CA VAL A 734 26.34 -23.24 6.18
C VAL A 734 25.21 -22.46 6.87
N ARG A 735 24.40 -23.11 7.72
CA ARG A 735 23.33 -22.43 8.48
C ARG A 735 23.87 -21.38 9.45
N GLN A 736 25.00 -21.64 10.10
CA GLN A 736 25.62 -20.67 11.01
C GLN A 736 26.21 -19.48 10.24
N ALA A 737 26.89 -19.73 9.12
CA ALA A 737 27.39 -18.69 8.23
C ALA A 737 26.24 -17.83 7.70
N LEU A 738 25.11 -18.45 7.35
CA LEU A 738 23.90 -17.75 6.91
C LEU A 738 23.29 -16.86 8.01
N ARG A 739 23.23 -17.32 9.26
CA ARG A 739 22.80 -16.50 10.41
C ARG A 739 23.75 -15.33 10.66
N ASN A 740 25.06 -15.54 10.55
CA ASN A 740 26.05 -14.48 10.69
C ASN A 740 25.88 -13.43 9.58
N ALA A 741 25.67 -13.87 8.34
CA ALA A 741 25.39 -12.98 7.22
C ALA A 741 24.10 -12.16 7.43
N ALA A 742 23.03 -12.79 7.89
CA ALA A 742 21.77 -12.11 8.21
C ALA A 742 21.96 -11.02 9.29
N ARG A 743 22.73 -11.30 10.34
CA ARG A 743 23.05 -10.30 11.40
C ARG A 743 23.88 -9.14 10.89
N GLN A 744 24.80 -9.39 9.95
CA GLN A 744 25.59 -8.33 9.32
C GLN A 744 24.71 -7.43 8.44
N LEU A 745 23.74 -8.00 7.72
CA LEU A 745 22.76 -7.22 6.95
C LEU A 745 21.84 -6.39 7.86
N ASP A 746 21.42 -6.92 9.00
CA ASP A 746 20.61 -6.17 9.98
C ASP A 746 21.29 -4.89 10.47
N GLN A 747 22.63 -4.89 10.57
CA GLN A 747 23.38 -3.68 10.95
C GLN A 747 23.29 -2.58 9.89
N LEU A 748 23.08 -2.95 8.62
CA LEU A 748 22.93 -2.00 7.51
C LEU A 748 21.50 -1.46 7.36
N GLY A 749 20.49 -2.22 7.78
CA GLY A 749 19.09 -1.81 7.69
C GLY A 749 18.14 -2.95 7.32
N PRO A 750 16.88 -2.63 7.00
CA PRO A 750 15.93 -3.61 6.46
C PRO A 750 16.39 -4.13 5.11
N TRP A 751 16.26 -5.44 4.91
CA TRP A 751 16.65 -6.12 3.67
C TRP A 751 15.59 -7.14 3.27
N LEU A 752 15.54 -7.42 1.97
CA LEU A 752 14.50 -8.25 1.37
C LEU A 752 15.08 -9.56 0.83
N LEU A 753 14.45 -10.67 1.20
CA LEU A 753 14.67 -11.97 0.57
C LEU A 753 13.42 -12.36 -0.23
N VAL A 754 13.57 -12.51 -1.54
CA VAL A 754 12.53 -12.99 -2.44
C VAL A 754 12.79 -14.45 -2.78
N ILE A 755 11.77 -15.29 -2.62
CA ILE A 755 11.80 -16.69 -3.06
C ILE A 755 10.73 -16.88 -4.13
N ASP A 756 11.18 -16.99 -5.37
CA ASP A 756 10.30 -17.13 -6.53
C ASP A 756 10.01 -18.60 -6.84
N GLY A 757 8.78 -18.90 -7.23
CA GLY A 757 8.43 -20.17 -7.83
C GLY A 757 8.15 -21.31 -6.87
N ILE A 758 7.64 -21.03 -5.66
CA ILE A 758 7.26 -22.08 -4.70
C ILE A 758 6.18 -22.98 -5.35
N PRO A 759 6.43 -24.29 -5.47
CA PRO A 759 5.47 -25.21 -6.07
C PRO A 759 4.23 -25.31 -5.19
N ARG A 760 3.11 -25.73 -5.79
CA ARG A 760 1.96 -26.12 -5.00
C ARG A 760 2.40 -27.28 -4.10
N SER A 761 2.16 -27.16 -2.79
CA SER A 761 2.24 -28.33 -1.90
C SER A 761 1.27 -29.35 -2.48
N SER A 762 1.82 -30.36 -3.16
CA SER A 762 1.03 -31.52 -3.53
C SER A 762 0.67 -32.12 -2.19
N ARG A 763 -0.55 -31.86 -1.71
CA ARG A 763 -1.15 -32.73 -0.69
C ARG A 763 -0.92 -34.12 -1.23
N VAL A 764 0.00 -34.85 -0.60
CA VAL A 764 0.05 -36.29 -0.70
C VAL A 764 -1.41 -36.65 -0.42
N ARG A 765 -2.09 -37.22 -1.41
CA ARG A 765 -3.45 -37.71 -1.23
C ARG A 765 -3.36 -38.60 -0.01
N SER A 766 -3.75 -38.10 1.17
CA SER A 766 -4.05 -38.95 2.30
C SER A 766 -5.11 -39.87 1.74
N GLY A 767 -4.70 -41.10 1.44
CA GLY A 767 -5.60 -42.13 0.97
C GLY A 767 -6.77 -42.14 1.92
N SER A 768 -7.97 -42.10 1.36
CA SER A 768 -9.23 -42.17 2.08
C SER A 768 -9.30 -43.49 2.87
N HIS A 769 -8.64 -43.54 4.02
CA HIS A 769 -9.01 -44.45 5.08
C HIS A 769 -9.91 -43.64 6.00
N SER A 770 -11.20 -43.80 5.78
CA SER A 770 -12.24 -43.39 6.72
C SER A 770 -11.85 -43.88 8.12
N PRO A 771 -11.71 -43.00 9.13
CA PRO A 771 -11.61 -43.45 10.50
C PRO A 771 -13.02 -43.92 10.88
N SER A 772 -13.25 -45.22 10.88
CA SER A 772 -14.46 -45.80 11.47
C SER A 772 -14.46 -45.48 12.95
N SER A 773 -15.48 -44.75 13.40
CA SER A 773 -15.80 -44.53 14.79
C SER A 773 -15.91 -45.86 15.54
N SER A 774 -14.99 -46.15 16.47
CA SER A 774 -15.29 -46.92 17.67
C SER A 774 -14.07 -46.95 18.60
N CYS A 775 -14.38 -46.89 19.90
CA CYS A 775 -13.56 -47.28 21.04
C CYS A 775 -12.77 -46.17 21.75
N PHE A 776 -13.50 -45.44 22.59
CA PHE A 776 -13.01 -45.10 23.93
C PHE A 776 -12.61 -46.41 24.66
N SER A 777 -11.32 -46.58 24.94
CA SER A 777 -10.84 -47.34 26.09
C SER A 777 -9.48 -46.82 26.53
N SER A 778 -9.47 -46.35 27.76
CA SER A 778 -8.37 -45.79 28.52
C SER A 778 -7.36 -46.89 28.90
N GLY A 779 -6.08 -46.63 28.63
CA GLY A 779 -4.97 -47.39 29.18
C GLY A 779 -3.62 -46.75 28.82
N PRO A 780 -2.77 -46.39 29.81
CA PRO A 780 -1.42 -45.90 29.53
C PRO A 780 -0.47 -47.09 29.37
N SER A 781 -0.12 -47.44 28.14
CA SER A 781 1.00 -48.37 27.86
C SER A 781 2.18 -47.60 27.30
N SER A 782 3.27 -47.62 28.06
CA SER A 782 4.53 -46.93 27.86
C SER A 782 5.46 -47.65 26.86
N ASP A 783 5.07 -47.81 25.60
CA ASP A 783 5.93 -48.42 24.55
C ASP A 783 5.56 -47.97 23.12
N GLU A 784 5.47 -46.65 22.85
CA GLU A 784 5.44 -46.13 21.45
C GLU A 784 6.72 -45.36 21.10
N GLU A 785 7.84 -46.06 21.20
CA GLU A 785 9.13 -45.66 20.64
C GLU A 785 9.17 -46.04 19.15
N GLY A 786 8.43 -45.33 18.31
CA GLY A 786 8.33 -45.72 16.89
C GLY A 786 7.42 -44.91 15.99
N ALA A 787 6.99 -43.69 16.37
CA ALA A 787 6.32 -42.79 15.44
C ALA A 787 7.33 -42.40 14.34
N ALA A 788 7.30 -43.14 13.23
CA ALA A 788 8.09 -42.87 12.04
C ALA A 788 7.76 -41.44 11.58
N ARG A 789 8.64 -40.49 11.91
CA ARG A 789 8.52 -39.10 11.48
C ARG A 789 8.26 -39.10 9.98
N GLU A 790 7.14 -38.50 9.58
CA GLU A 790 6.82 -38.33 8.16
C GLU A 790 8.03 -37.71 7.46
N PRO A 791 8.41 -38.21 6.27
CA PRO A 791 9.59 -37.73 5.57
C PRO A 791 9.44 -36.23 5.28
N CYS A 792 10.34 -35.42 5.84
CA CYS A 792 10.40 -33.98 5.58
C CYS A 792 10.50 -33.73 4.08
N THR A 793 9.59 -32.93 3.55
CA THR A 793 9.63 -32.48 2.16
C THR A 793 10.65 -31.37 1.99
N PRO A 794 11.16 -31.12 0.76
CA PRO A 794 12.05 -29.98 0.51
C PRO A 794 11.44 -28.62 0.88
N LEU A 795 10.11 -28.51 0.90
CA LEU A 795 9.42 -27.30 1.36
C LEU A 795 9.52 -27.13 2.88
N ASP A 796 9.49 -28.22 3.64
CA ASP A 796 9.64 -28.16 5.10
C ASP A 796 11.05 -27.67 5.46
N TRP A 797 12.08 -28.11 4.73
CA TRP A 797 13.44 -27.60 4.93
C TRP A 797 13.58 -26.11 4.60
N LEU A 798 12.90 -25.64 3.54
CA LEU A 798 12.86 -24.22 3.23
C LEU A 798 12.22 -23.43 4.37
N HIS A 799 11.07 -23.90 4.86
CA HIS A 799 10.36 -23.29 5.99
C HIS A 799 11.26 -23.22 7.23
N ASP A 800 11.96 -24.31 7.57
CA ASP A 800 12.91 -24.36 8.68
C ASP A 800 14.04 -23.33 8.54
N VAL A 801 14.66 -23.25 7.37
CA VAL A 801 15.74 -22.26 7.10
C VAL A 801 15.22 -20.83 7.22
N LEU A 802 14.02 -20.56 6.73
CA LEU A 802 13.39 -19.25 6.86
C LEU A 802 13.08 -18.93 8.33
N ASN A 803 12.51 -19.86 9.10
CA ASN A 803 12.25 -19.67 10.52
C ASN A 803 13.53 -19.32 11.28
N GLU A 804 14.62 -20.06 11.03
CA GLU A 804 15.92 -19.78 11.65
C GLU A 804 16.42 -18.38 11.32
N LEU A 805 16.25 -17.93 10.07
CA LEU A 805 16.61 -16.58 9.64
C LEU A 805 15.76 -15.51 10.31
N PHE A 806 14.45 -15.72 10.44
CA PHE A 806 13.55 -14.82 11.16
C PHE A 806 13.88 -14.72 12.65
N CYS A 807 14.39 -15.78 13.27
CA CYS A 807 14.92 -15.74 14.63
C CYS A 807 16.27 -15.04 14.72
N ALA A 808 17.12 -15.15 13.69
CA ALA A 808 18.46 -14.56 13.68
C ALA A 808 18.49 -13.08 13.27
N SER A 809 17.47 -12.61 12.54
CA SER A 809 17.36 -11.26 12.01
C SER A 809 16.03 -10.64 12.37
N ALA A 810 16.05 -9.43 12.93
CA ALA A 810 14.87 -8.64 13.23
C ALA A 810 14.42 -7.79 12.03
N ARG A 811 15.32 -7.54 11.07
CA ARG A 811 15.09 -6.62 9.94
C ARG A 811 14.90 -7.31 8.60
N LEU A 812 14.98 -8.64 8.55
CA LEU A 812 14.64 -9.45 7.38
C LEU A 812 13.15 -9.31 7.06
N CYS A 813 12.89 -8.97 5.81
CA CYS A 813 11.58 -9.10 5.16
C CYS A 813 11.64 -10.19 4.08
N VAL A 814 10.57 -10.98 3.94
CA VAL A 814 10.48 -12.09 2.99
C VAL A 814 9.28 -11.92 2.07
N LEU A 815 9.52 -12.06 0.76
CA LEU A 815 8.49 -12.11 -0.27
C LEU A 815 8.54 -13.47 -0.98
N LEU A 816 7.54 -14.30 -0.74
CA LEU A 816 7.38 -15.60 -1.40
C LEU A 816 6.51 -15.42 -2.65
N THR A 817 6.76 -16.19 -3.71
CA THR A 817 5.83 -16.29 -4.84
C THR A 817 5.31 -17.70 -5.02
N ALA A 818 4.00 -17.82 -5.27
CA ALA A 818 3.34 -19.11 -5.40
C ALA A 818 2.24 -19.12 -6.48
N ARG A 819 1.79 -20.31 -6.88
CA ARG A 819 0.67 -20.48 -7.85
C ARG A 819 -0.72 -20.47 -7.21
N CYS A 820 -0.76 -20.58 -5.90
CA CYS A 820 -1.95 -20.53 -5.05
C CYS A 820 -1.50 -20.02 -3.67
N PRO A 821 -2.43 -19.61 -2.81
CA PRO A 821 -2.09 -19.22 -1.46
C PRO A 821 -1.38 -20.36 -0.70
N LEU A 822 -0.46 -20.00 0.19
CA LEU A 822 0.35 -20.94 0.97
C LEU A 822 -0.31 -21.17 2.32
N ARG A 823 -1.05 -22.27 2.45
CA ARG A 823 -1.82 -22.60 3.67
C ARG A 823 -1.04 -23.52 4.63
N GLY A 824 -1.56 -23.66 5.86
CA GLY A 824 -1.02 -24.56 6.87
C GLY A 824 0.17 -23.94 7.59
N HIS A 825 1.27 -24.67 7.73
CA HIS A 825 2.46 -24.17 8.45
C HIS A 825 3.09 -22.93 7.78
N TRP A 826 2.81 -22.67 6.51
CA TRP A 826 3.23 -21.45 5.81
C TRP A 826 2.44 -20.19 6.17
N ALA A 827 1.34 -20.30 6.94
CA ALA A 827 0.61 -19.13 7.42
C ALA A 827 1.48 -18.25 8.35
N ALA A 828 2.56 -18.79 8.90
CA ALA A 828 3.55 -18.07 9.68
C ALA A 828 4.98 -18.51 9.34
N LEU A 829 5.93 -17.57 9.42
CA LEU A 829 7.37 -17.80 9.41
C LEU A 829 7.94 -17.27 10.73
N GLY A 830 8.32 -18.18 11.62
CA GLY A 830 8.62 -17.87 13.01
C GLY A 830 7.43 -17.22 13.70
N MET A 831 7.64 -16.03 14.28
CA MET A 831 6.58 -15.23 14.90
C MET A 831 5.89 -14.27 13.92
N SER A 832 6.24 -14.30 12.64
CA SER A 832 5.70 -13.38 11.63
C SER A 832 4.57 -14.04 10.84
N LYS A 833 3.37 -13.45 10.88
CA LYS A 833 2.25 -13.82 9.99
C LYS A 833 2.67 -13.59 8.53
N VAL A 834 2.42 -14.59 7.68
CA VAL A 834 2.59 -14.45 6.23
C VAL A 834 1.31 -13.88 5.65
N VAL A 835 1.38 -12.66 5.10
CA VAL A 835 0.23 -12.02 4.45
C VAL A 835 0.13 -12.47 3.01
N GLU A 836 -1.02 -13.00 2.63
CA GLU A 836 -1.31 -13.43 1.27
C GLU A 836 -1.73 -12.22 0.43
N VAL A 837 -1.10 -12.05 -0.73
CA VAL A 837 -1.42 -10.98 -1.69
C VAL A 837 -1.65 -11.62 -3.05
N GLU A 838 -2.86 -11.49 -3.59
CA GLU A 838 -3.14 -11.95 -4.95
C GLU A 838 -2.54 -10.95 -5.96
N LEU A 839 -1.84 -11.48 -6.98
CA LEU A 839 -1.44 -10.69 -8.13
C LEU A 839 -2.58 -10.75 -9.16
N PRO A 840 -3.40 -9.69 -9.33
CA PRO A 840 -4.51 -9.71 -10.27
C PRO A 840 -3.99 -9.78 -11.72
N PRO A 841 -4.82 -10.04 -12.74
CA PRO A 841 -4.46 -9.77 -14.13
C PRO A 841 -4.10 -8.29 -14.37
N LEU A 842 -3.49 -7.96 -15.51
CA LEU A 842 -3.31 -6.56 -15.92
C LEU A 842 -4.66 -5.96 -16.29
N PHE A 843 -4.82 -4.65 -16.04
CA PHE A 843 -5.93 -3.90 -16.60
C PHE A 843 -5.91 -3.98 -18.14
N PRO A 844 -7.09 -3.92 -18.79
CA PRO A 844 -7.17 -4.05 -20.24
C PRO A 844 -6.24 -3.10 -21.00
N GLU A 845 -6.16 -1.84 -20.59
CA GLU A 845 -5.27 -0.87 -21.26
C GLU A 845 -3.80 -1.23 -21.11
N ASP A 846 -3.37 -1.70 -19.93
CA ASP A 846 -1.98 -2.09 -19.70
C ASP A 846 -1.60 -3.35 -20.46
N ALA A 847 -2.50 -4.34 -20.51
CA ALA A 847 -2.27 -5.52 -21.33
C ALA A 847 -2.28 -5.18 -22.85
N ALA A 848 -3.09 -4.23 -23.30
CA ALA A 848 -3.07 -3.74 -24.68
C ALA A 848 -1.77 -3.00 -24.99
N ARG A 849 -1.30 -2.17 -24.06
CA ARG A 849 -0.01 -1.46 -24.15
C ARG A 849 1.16 -2.45 -24.18
N LEU A 850 1.14 -3.49 -23.35
CA LEU A 850 2.15 -4.56 -23.36
C LEU A 850 2.13 -5.31 -24.71
N LEU A 851 0.95 -5.66 -25.22
CA LEU A 851 0.79 -6.28 -26.54
C LEU A 851 1.39 -5.39 -27.63
N ALA A 852 1.08 -4.10 -27.61
CA ALA A 852 1.53 -3.15 -28.62
C ALA A 852 3.05 -2.96 -28.62
N ARG A 853 3.66 -2.84 -27.45
CA ARG A 853 5.12 -2.67 -27.31
C ARG A 853 5.91 -3.92 -27.72
N ARG A 854 5.32 -5.11 -27.54
CA ARG A 854 6.00 -6.40 -27.76
C ARG A 854 5.72 -7.01 -29.12
N ALA A 855 4.77 -6.46 -29.89
CA ALA A 855 4.49 -6.90 -31.24
C ALA A 855 5.70 -6.66 -32.16
N ALA A 856 5.99 -7.62 -33.04
CA ALA A 856 7.13 -7.54 -33.96
C ALA A 856 6.84 -6.67 -35.21
N ARG A 857 5.60 -6.17 -35.38
CA ARG A 857 5.23 -5.18 -36.39
C ARG A 857 4.26 -4.12 -35.84
N PRO A 858 4.20 -2.93 -36.47
CA PRO A 858 3.15 -1.95 -36.17
C PRO A 858 1.75 -2.50 -36.43
N PHE A 859 0.77 -1.88 -35.79
CA PHE A 859 -0.66 -2.13 -36.01
C PHE A 859 -1.21 -1.19 -37.07
N TYR A 860 -2.22 -1.66 -37.79
CA TYR A 860 -2.90 -0.94 -38.86
C TYR A 860 -4.42 -1.05 -38.66
N ARG A 861 -5.21 -0.13 -39.22
CA ARG A 861 -6.69 -0.20 -39.09
C ARG A 861 -7.29 -1.53 -39.59
N ARG A 862 -6.69 -2.15 -40.61
CA ARG A 862 -7.08 -3.48 -41.12
C ARG A 862 -6.90 -4.63 -40.11
N ASP A 863 -6.17 -4.41 -39.02
CA ASP A 863 -6.06 -5.38 -37.94
C ASP A 863 -7.38 -5.52 -37.16
N PHE A 864 -8.30 -4.55 -37.29
CA PHE A 864 -9.49 -4.45 -36.45
C PHE A 864 -10.82 -4.49 -37.23
N GLY A 865 -10.80 -4.51 -38.57
CA GLY A 865 -12.02 -4.50 -39.39
C GLY A 865 -11.97 -5.46 -40.59
N GLU A 866 -13.12 -6.01 -40.98
CA GLU A 866 -13.24 -6.94 -42.11
C GLU A 866 -13.20 -6.24 -43.48
N GLU A 867 -13.57 -4.96 -43.54
CA GLU A 867 -13.88 -4.25 -44.79
C GLU A 867 -12.64 -3.90 -45.65
N SER A 868 -11.41 -4.06 -45.14
CA SER A 868 -10.19 -3.60 -45.82
C SER A 868 -9.47 -4.68 -46.68
N LEU A 869 -10.10 -5.83 -46.94
CA LEU A 869 -9.44 -6.94 -47.65
C LEU A 869 -9.24 -6.70 -49.17
N GLY A 870 -9.71 -5.57 -49.73
CA GLY A 870 -9.79 -5.34 -51.18
C GLY A 870 -8.77 -4.39 -51.82
N GLY A 871 -7.89 -3.71 -51.06
CA GLY A 871 -7.00 -2.67 -51.62
C GLY A 871 -5.56 -2.77 -51.13
N ALA A 872 -4.58 -2.64 -52.04
CA ALA A 872 -3.15 -2.67 -51.75
C ALA A 872 -2.64 -1.41 -51.01
N ASP A 873 -3.53 -0.55 -50.52
CA ASP A 873 -3.16 0.65 -49.79
C ASP A 873 -2.93 0.29 -48.33
N ALA A 874 -1.67 0.01 -48.00
CA ALA A 874 -1.23 -0.17 -46.63
C ALA A 874 -1.31 1.21 -45.95
N GLY A 875 -2.46 1.50 -45.34
CA GLY A 875 -2.66 2.72 -44.56
C GLY A 875 -1.54 2.93 -43.53
N GLU A 876 -1.41 4.17 -43.05
CA GLU A 876 -0.36 4.53 -42.09
C GLU A 876 -0.43 3.67 -40.82
N PRO A 877 0.73 3.31 -40.23
CA PRO A 877 0.76 2.57 -38.97
C PRO A 877 0.13 3.40 -37.86
N LEU A 878 -0.72 2.77 -37.05
CA LEU A 878 -1.32 3.38 -35.87
C LEU A 878 -0.21 3.70 -34.85
N GLN A 879 -0.27 4.89 -34.27
CA GLN A 879 0.63 5.28 -33.18
C GLN A 879 0.20 4.60 -31.88
N LEU A 880 1.13 4.46 -30.93
CA LEU A 880 0.79 3.95 -29.60
C LEU A 880 0.11 5.07 -28.79
N ASP A 881 -1.17 5.27 -29.08
CA ASP A 881 -2.05 6.28 -28.49
C ASP A 881 -3.36 5.64 -27.97
N GLN A 882 -4.28 6.47 -27.47
CA GLN A 882 -5.56 5.99 -26.98
C GLN A 882 -6.44 5.34 -28.08
N GLU A 883 -6.30 5.74 -29.35
CA GLU A 883 -7.04 5.11 -30.44
C GLU A 883 -6.59 3.65 -30.60
N LEU A 884 -5.29 3.41 -30.68
CA LEU A 884 -4.76 2.04 -30.79
C LEU A 884 -5.08 1.20 -29.55
N LEU A 885 -4.94 1.76 -28.35
CA LEU A 885 -5.26 1.02 -27.11
C LEU A 885 -6.74 0.62 -27.07
N ARG A 886 -7.65 1.54 -27.42
CA ARG A 886 -9.09 1.24 -27.50
C ARG A 886 -9.40 0.16 -28.54
N LEU A 887 -8.75 0.20 -29.70
CA LEU A 887 -8.92 -0.82 -30.75
C LEU A 887 -8.40 -2.19 -30.31
N LEU A 888 -7.25 -2.25 -29.62
CA LEU A 888 -6.70 -3.49 -29.09
C LEU A 888 -7.58 -4.09 -28.00
N VAL A 889 -8.06 -3.26 -27.05
CA VAL A 889 -8.97 -3.68 -25.98
C VAL A 889 -10.29 -4.22 -26.56
N GLY A 890 -10.83 -3.58 -27.60
CA GLY A 890 -12.03 -4.01 -28.29
C GLY A 890 -11.85 -5.23 -29.21
N SER A 891 -10.63 -5.73 -29.39
CA SER A 891 -10.36 -6.84 -30.31
C SER A 891 -10.80 -8.20 -29.73
N PRO A 892 -11.25 -9.15 -30.57
CA PRO A 892 -11.61 -10.50 -30.10
C PRO A 892 -10.45 -11.24 -29.42
N LEU A 893 -9.20 -10.93 -29.83
CA LEU A 893 -8.00 -11.54 -29.27
C LEU A 893 -7.89 -11.24 -27.77
N PHE A 894 -8.24 -10.00 -27.38
CA PHE A 894 -8.05 -9.51 -26.03
C PHE A 894 -8.86 -10.29 -24.99
N GLY A 895 -10.09 -10.68 -25.33
CA GLY A 895 -10.93 -11.53 -24.49
C GLY A 895 -10.28 -12.89 -24.15
N GLN A 896 -9.47 -13.45 -25.04
CA GLN A 896 -8.75 -14.72 -24.81
C GLN A 896 -7.52 -14.56 -23.90
N LEU A 897 -6.91 -13.37 -23.91
CA LEU A 897 -5.70 -13.09 -23.12
C LEU A 897 -6.02 -12.90 -21.63
N ALA A 898 -7.22 -12.41 -21.31
CA ALA A 898 -7.72 -12.21 -19.95
C ALA A 898 -6.74 -11.45 -19.04
N GLY A 899 -6.05 -10.45 -19.59
CA GLY A 899 -5.06 -9.64 -18.88
C GLY A 899 -3.83 -10.39 -18.36
N ASN A 900 -3.60 -11.66 -18.75
CA ASN A 900 -2.45 -12.44 -18.30
C ASN A 900 -1.18 -12.06 -19.09
N PRO A 901 -0.16 -11.43 -18.48
CA PRO A 901 1.04 -10.97 -19.18
C PRO A 901 1.75 -12.06 -20.00
N GLY A 902 1.86 -13.28 -19.45
CA GLY A 902 2.49 -14.39 -20.16
C GLY A 902 1.74 -14.79 -21.43
N ARG A 903 0.40 -14.72 -21.41
CA ARG A 903 -0.43 -14.92 -22.60
C ARG A 903 -0.31 -13.76 -23.58
N VAL A 904 -0.32 -12.53 -23.07
CA VAL A 904 -0.15 -11.31 -23.87
C VAL A 904 1.18 -11.34 -24.62
N LEU A 905 2.28 -11.67 -23.94
CA LEU A 905 3.61 -11.79 -24.54
C LEU A 905 3.66 -12.91 -25.60
N ALA A 906 3.04 -14.05 -25.32
CA ALA A 906 2.96 -15.15 -26.28
C ALA A 906 2.15 -14.77 -27.53
N ALA A 907 1.04 -14.03 -27.38
CA ALA A 907 0.29 -13.50 -28.52
C ALA A 907 1.08 -12.42 -29.27
N ALA A 908 1.73 -11.49 -28.57
CA ALA A 908 2.54 -10.45 -29.18
C ALA A 908 3.65 -11.01 -30.08
N ALA A 909 4.27 -12.12 -29.67
CA ALA A 909 5.30 -12.82 -30.46
C ALA A 909 4.79 -13.34 -31.81
N GLU A 910 3.49 -13.64 -31.92
CA GLU A 910 2.84 -14.09 -33.17
C GLU A 910 2.40 -12.90 -34.05
N VAL A 911 2.46 -11.66 -33.55
CA VAL A 911 2.18 -10.44 -34.32
C VAL A 911 3.43 -10.03 -35.10
N HIS A 912 3.72 -10.77 -36.17
CA HIS A 912 4.87 -10.53 -37.06
C HIS A 912 4.46 -10.01 -38.45
N SER A 913 5.43 -9.63 -39.28
CA SER A 913 5.20 -9.10 -40.65
C SER A 913 4.38 -10.02 -41.55
N GLY A 914 4.46 -11.34 -41.36
CA GLY A 914 3.65 -12.32 -42.08
C GLY A 914 2.18 -12.46 -41.63
N LEU A 915 1.77 -11.87 -40.51
CA LEU A 915 0.38 -11.93 -40.02
C LEU A 915 -0.42 -10.82 -40.71
N PRO A 916 -1.35 -11.14 -41.64
CA PRO A 916 -2.01 -10.12 -42.47
C PRO A 916 -2.98 -9.21 -41.69
N SER A 917 -3.60 -9.75 -40.63
CA SER A 917 -4.54 -9.03 -39.76
C SER A 917 -4.59 -9.71 -38.40
N LEU A 918 -4.80 -8.95 -37.32
CA LEU A 918 -5.01 -9.47 -35.97
C LEU A 918 -6.26 -10.36 -35.88
N LEU A 919 -7.24 -10.18 -36.77
CA LEU A 919 -8.41 -11.07 -36.88
C LEU A 919 -8.06 -12.50 -37.33
N ARG A 920 -6.85 -12.71 -37.87
CA ARG A 920 -6.33 -14.04 -38.25
C ARG A 920 -5.31 -14.59 -37.26
N HIS A 921 -5.25 -14.02 -36.05
CA HIS A 921 -4.30 -14.45 -35.04
C HIS A 921 -4.55 -15.92 -34.62
N PRO A 922 -3.52 -16.76 -34.41
CA PRO A 922 -3.70 -18.18 -34.12
C PRO A 922 -4.58 -18.48 -32.89
N TRP A 923 -4.60 -17.58 -31.92
CA TRP A 923 -5.41 -17.70 -30.70
C TRP A 923 -6.91 -17.47 -30.91
N LEU A 924 -7.31 -16.95 -32.08
CA LEU A 924 -8.71 -16.80 -32.48
C LEU A 924 -9.24 -18.03 -33.22
N LEU A 925 -8.35 -18.90 -33.68
CA LEU A 925 -8.76 -20.16 -34.28
C LEU A 925 -9.34 -21.06 -33.18
N PRO A 926 -10.44 -21.78 -33.42
CA PRO A 926 -10.91 -22.79 -32.49
C PRO A 926 -9.75 -23.71 -32.19
N ALA A 927 -9.45 -23.96 -30.91
CA ALA A 927 -8.45 -24.94 -30.53
C ALA A 927 -8.77 -26.22 -31.31
N ALA A 928 -7.88 -26.62 -32.22
CA ALA A 928 -8.08 -27.81 -33.04
C ALA A 928 -8.26 -28.97 -32.05
N VAL A 929 -9.51 -29.44 -31.93
CA VAL A 929 -9.94 -30.49 -31.00
C VAL A 929 -9.16 -31.77 -31.25
#